data_AF-A0A561BKB1-F1
#
_entry.id   AF-A0A561BKB1-F1
#
_cell.length_a   1.000
_cell.length_b   1.000
_cell.length_c   1.000
_cell.angle_alpha   90.00
_cell.angle_beta   90.00
_cell.angle_gamma   90.00
#
_symmetry.space_group_name_H-M   'P 1'
#
loop_
_entity.id
_entity.type
_entity.pdbx_description
1 polymer ?
#
loop_
_entity_poly.entity_id
_entity_poly.type
_entity_poly.pdbx_seq_one_letter_code
_entity_poly.pdbx_strand_id
1 'polypeptide(L)'
;MDLRDRWNRLLPRAQPLGDDLLARYAEQQRHYHDQRHLAEMLDTIDELADLAEDPDTVRLAAWFHDAIYDPKADPGENEEVSAQLAELELAAYGVEADRVEEIGRLIRLTARHDCEPGDANGAVLCDADLRILSLPADRYDEYSTGIRAEYAHIGDRDFARGRMKFLQGLSETPLYATSRARERWEEAARDNLTRELTTWAPRAARPVAGLIPMIYLGAALGVVIAASVLLGRGLGAAPRWPAAADEVRGFPVWAPIAGTAVSAGLACAWFRRRHPKLLTIPAIGFATLGVVAVGLCWWRWPAAQPGAAMSERWPYLMLASVALVLAGALLALARRLRMAPPYAVAPPRATGLGVVVVCASLLAWIVVSAGEPFVQARLETANTVSTTATAPPGVMPVQLDGELAWNRQVPATGAIAGTVGGVAELRPDGVVMSDATTGQIRWRYSRADVDGAAAAGSSGLLVSSDGRTLAAHLPYGGTRAPSGIDLPTYAVLDADSGKVLTEVHTSGTAVAVNSDQFLVAEGEYLVAHGVSNPTHWRAKMQCTVSQGVLLNDQAVVVDACGGNGAVVRGLDVTNGKQLWEANLGLRFDLSAELDPATWVGELVAIPDTREVAGLVWTSDAGGTLHQWSLDVTEGRVLWTAPVPGTPRPRLGPASCDAQLTATHSSLVLVTCRNSNEPGSAQTYDVSAVSPADGTSQWHHLLQVPPKLQRPEFPRQGFGLLPDGRVVTLMPQENGICSPVMIGTSGIQPRPIIANSSAAPTAERDALTCNKPTATVAGGRPIFSDGTRLFALN
;
A
#
# COMPACT_ATOMS: atom_id res chain seq x y z
N MET A 1 -70.42 45.22 -8.85
CA MET A 1 -71.72 44.54 -8.65
C MET A 1 -71.55 43.55 -7.51
N ASP A 2 -72.51 43.44 -6.59
CA ASP A 2 -72.42 42.50 -5.46
C ASP A 2 -72.22 41.06 -5.97
N LEU A 3 -71.37 40.27 -5.31
CA LEU A 3 -71.08 38.89 -5.71
C LEU A 3 -72.36 38.04 -5.66
N ARG A 4 -73.24 38.29 -4.69
CA ARG A 4 -74.56 37.65 -4.61
C ARG A 4 -75.43 37.96 -5.82
N ASP A 5 -75.42 39.21 -6.30
CA ASP A 5 -76.16 39.58 -7.51
C ASP A 5 -75.59 38.93 -8.77
N ARG A 6 -74.27 38.72 -8.83
CA ARG A 6 -73.64 37.96 -9.94
C ARG A 6 -74.08 36.49 -9.90
N TRP A 7 -74.03 35.85 -8.72
CA TRP A 7 -74.49 34.47 -8.56
C TRP A 7 -75.97 34.30 -8.91
N ASN A 8 -76.84 35.18 -8.39
CA ASN A 8 -78.29 35.11 -8.62
C ASN A 8 -78.69 35.27 -10.08
N ARG A 9 -77.85 35.89 -10.92
CA ARG A 9 -78.07 35.95 -12.38
C ARG A 9 -77.63 34.68 -13.08
N LEU A 10 -76.56 34.04 -12.60
CA LEU A 10 -76.05 32.79 -13.16
C LEU A 10 -76.94 31.61 -12.81
N LEU A 11 -77.40 31.52 -11.56
CA LEU A 11 -78.23 30.42 -11.07
C LEU A 11 -79.37 30.93 -10.14
N PRO A 12 -80.47 31.51 -10.70
CA PRO A 12 -81.51 32.23 -9.96
C PRO A 12 -82.33 31.44 -8.93
N ARG A 13 -82.06 30.16 -8.72
CA ARG A 13 -82.75 29.27 -7.76
C ARG A 13 -81.80 28.55 -6.80
N ALA A 14 -80.52 28.91 -6.80
CA ALA A 14 -79.49 28.30 -5.98
C ALA A 14 -78.84 29.30 -5.02
N GLN A 15 -79.61 30.25 -4.47
CA GLN A 15 -79.13 31.26 -3.53
C GLN A 15 -78.35 30.65 -2.34
N PRO A 16 -78.83 29.55 -1.70
CA PRO A 16 -78.10 28.96 -0.57
C PRO A 16 -76.70 28.45 -0.94
N LEU A 17 -76.53 27.93 -2.16
CA LEU A 17 -75.24 27.47 -2.67
C LEU A 17 -74.27 28.65 -2.91
N GLY A 18 -74.76 29.76 -3.46
CA GLY A 18 -73.95 30.97 -3.60
C GLY A 18 -73.52 31.56 -2.26
N ASP A 19 -74.41 31.55 -1.26
CA ASP A 19 -74.07 31.98 0.11
C ASP A 19 -73.05 31.04 0.78
N ASP A 20 -73.14 29.72 0.56
CA ASP A 20 -72.16 28.73 1.03
C ASP A 20 -70.77 28.97 0.41
N LEU A 21 -70.71 29.17 -0.91
CA LEU A 21 -69.45 29.49 -1.61
C LEU A 21 -68.83 30.79 -1.08
N LEU A 22 -69.63 31.85 -0.89
CA LEU A 22 -69.13 33.09 -0.30
C LEU A 22 -68.61 32.90 1.13
N ALA A 23 -69.24 32.04 1.92
CA ALA A 23 -68.76 31.71 3.27
C ALA A 23 -67.39 31.00 3.22
N ARG A 24 -67.19 30.08 2.27
CA ARG A 24 -65.90 29.41 2.04
C ARG A 24 -64.79 30.39 1.66
N TYR A 25 -65.07 31.31 0.74
CA TYR A 25 -64.12 32.37 0.37
C TYR A 25 -63.88 33.41 1.49
N ALA A 26 -64.63 33.36 2.60
CA ALA A 26 -64.44 34.20 3.78
C ALA A 26 -63.72 33.49 4.94
N GLU A 27 -63.25 32.26 4.75
CA GLU A 27 -62.51 31.52 5.77
C GLU A 27 -61.21 32.23 6.19
N GLN A 28 -60.90 32.24 7.48
CA GLN A 28 -59.84 33.09 8.06
C GLN A 28 -58.42 32.77 7.59
N GLN A 29 -58.17 31.54 7.11
CA GLN A 29 -56.85 31.13 6.63
C GLN A 29 -56.54 31.66 5.21
N ARG A 30 -57.53 32.19 4.50
CA ARG A 30 -57.37 32.74 3.15
C ARG A 30 -56.89 34.18 3.25
N HIS A 31 -55.77 34.49 2.60
CA HIS A 31 -55.19 35.84 2.55
C HIS A 31 -55.10 36.38 1.12
N TYR A 32 -55.10 35.50 0.12
CA TYR A 32 -55.21 35.86 -1.29
C TYR A 32 -56.41 35.17 -1.95
N HIS A 33 -56.63 33.88 -1.71
CA HIS A 33 -57.72 33.10 -2.33
C HIS A 33 -59.08 33.39 -1.65
N ASP A 34 -59.45 34.67 -1.59
CA ASP A 34 -60.63 35.21 -0.89
C ASP A 34 -61.70 35.73 -1.87
N GLN A 35 -62.74 36.38 -1.34
CA GLN A 35 -63.81 36.96 -2.16
C GLN A 35 -63.33 38.06 -3.14
N ARG A 36 -62.19 38.71 -2.87
CA ARG A 36 -61.60 39.70 -3.79
C ARG A 36 -60.99 39.00 -5.00
N HIS A 37 -60.26 37.90 -4.80
CA HIS A 37 -59.76 37.08 -5.92
C HIS A 37 -60.91 36.61 -6.81
N LEU A 38 -61.98 36.06 -6.23
CA LEU A 38 -63.17 35.66 -6.99
C LEU A 38 -63.78 36.82 -7.78
N ALA A 39 -63.90 38.01 -7.18
CA ALA A 39 -64.43 39.19 -7.88
C ALA A 39 -63.53 39.63 -9.04
N GLU A 40 -62.21 39.68 -8.82
CA GLU A 40 -61.20 40.02 -9.84
C GLU A 40 -61.22 39.01 -11.00
N MET A 41 -61.39 37.73 -10.71
CA MET A 41 -61.52 36.66 -11.70
C MET A 41 -62.80 36.81 -12.53
N LEU A 42 -63.96 37.05 -11.90
CA LEU A 42 -65.22 37.26 -12.60
C LEU A 42 -65.21 38.52 -13.48
N ASP A 43 -64.59 39.61 -13.01
CA ASP A 43 -64.40 40.82 -13.81
C ASP A 43 -63.52 40.56 -15.04
N THR A 44 -62.50 39.72 -14.90
CA THR A 44 -61.62 39.35 -16.01
C THR A 44 -62.32 38.43 -17.03
N ILE A 45 -63.15 37.49 -16.55
CA ILE A 45 -64.00 36.66 -17.41
C ILE A 45 -65.00 37.54 -18.17
N ASP A 46 -65.57 38.56 -17.53
CA ASP A 46 -66.45 39.53 -18.20
C ASP A 46 -65.70 40.35 -19.28
N GLU A 47 -64.42 40.70 -19.07
CA GLU A 47 -63.57 41.36 -20.09
C GLU A 47 -63.28 40.46 -21.30
N LEU A 48 -63.18 39.14 -21.08
CA LEU A 48 -62.83 38.15 -22.10
C LEU A 48 -64.02 37.31 -22.60
N ALA A 49 -65.25 37.66 -22.21
CA ALA A 49 -66.43 36.83 -22.45
C ALA A 49 -66.69 36.56 -23.95
N ASP A 50 -66.29 37.46 -24.85
CA ASP A 50 -66.42 37.26 -26.30
C ASP A 50 -65.44 36.22 -26.86
N LEU A 51 -64.46 35.78 -26.07
CA LEU A 51 -63.47 34.75 -26.43
C LEU A 51 -63.82 33.37 -25.87
N ALA A 52 -64.79 33.26 -24.96
CA ALA A 52 -65.28 32.00 -24.43
C ALA A 52 -66.47 31.49 -25.26
N GLU A 53 -66.58 30.18 -25.41
CA GLU A 53 -67.70 29.54 -26.10
C GLU A 53 -68.96 29.54 -25.23
N ASP A 54 -68.80 29.28 -23.93
CA ASP A 54 -69.85 29.42 -22.92
C ASP A 54 -69.31 30.21 -21.70
N PRO A 55 -69.43 31.56 -21.73
CA PRO A 55 -68.96 32.41 -20.64
C PRO A 55 -69.64 32.12 -19.29
N ASP A 56 -70.88 31.64 -19.28
CA ASP A 56 -71.59 31.34 -18.04
C ASP A 56 -71.06 30.05 -17.40
N THR A 57 -70.65 29.07 -18.21
CA THR A 57 -69.92 27.88 -17.72
C THR A 57 -68.58 28.25 -17.12
N VAL A 58 -67.82 29.14 -17.78
CA VAL A 58 -66.55 29.64 -17.25
C VAL A 58 -66.74 30.41 -15.93
N ARG A 59 -67.80 31.23 -15.82
CA ARG A 59 -68.14 31.91 -14.57
C ARG A 59 -68.48 30.91 -13.46
N LEU A 60 -69.28 29.88 -13.74
CA LEU A 60 -69.59 28.84 -12.76
C LEU A 60 -68.31 28.11 -12.33
N ALA A 61 -67.41 27.74 -13.25
CA ALA A 61 -66.12 27.16 -12.88
C ALA A 61 -65.29 28.10 -11.98
N ALA A 62 -65.25 29.40 -12.26
CA ALA A 62 -64.57 30.38 -11.42
C ALA A 62 -65.13 30.46 -10.00
N TRP A 63 -66.44 30.33 -9.82
CA TRP A 63 -67.07 30.28 -8.48
C TRP A 63 -66.65 29.06 -7.66
N PHE A 64 -66.24 27.97 -8.30
CA PHE A 64 -65.89 26.74 -7.62
C PHE A 64 -64.40 26.46 -7.56
N HIS A 65 -63.55 27.05 -8.43
CA HIS A 65 -62.18 26.57 -8.66
C HIS A 65 -61.30 26.44 -7.39
N ASP A 66 -61.54 27.29 -6.40
CA ASP A 66 -60.87 27.30 -5.09
C ASP A 66 -61.88 27.30 -3.92
N ALA A 67 -63.09 26.80 -4.15
CA ALA A 67 -64.13 26.72 -3.12
C ALA A 67 -63.68 25.85 -1.93
N ILE A 68 -62.89 24.81 -2.19
CA ILE A 68 -62.13 24.07 -1.18
C ILE A 68 -60.66 24.47 -1.30
N TYR A 69 -60.09 24.97 -0.20
CA TYR A 69 -58.70 25.44 -0.19
C TYR A 69 -58.03 25.16 1.14
N ASP A 70 -57.10 24.20 1.13
CA ASP A 70 -56.10 24.00 2.19
C ASP A 70 -54.70 24.26 1.62
N PRO A 71 -53.96 25.28 2.11
CA PRO A 71 -52.56 25.52 1.74
C PRO A 71 -51.60 24.36 2.01
N LYS A 72 -52.04 23.34 2.76
CA LYS A 72 -51.26 22.14 3.10
C LYS A 72 -51.61 20.92 2.25
N ALA A 73 -52.63 21.01 1.40
CA ALA A 73 -53.03 19.93 0.50
C ALA A 73 -51.92 19.62 -0.52
N ASP A 74 -51.94 18.41 -1.06
CA ASP A 74 -51.00 18.04 -2.12
C ASP A 74 -51.33 18.82 -3.42
N PRO A 75 -50.36 19.07 -4.32
CA PRO A 75 -50.60 19.85 -5.54
C PRO A 75 -51.72 19.24 -6.41
N GLY A 76 -52.74 20.04 -6.74
CA GLY A 76 -53.91 19.63 -7.52
C GLY A 76 -55.08 19.08 -6.71
N GLU A 77 -54.91 18.85 -5.40
CA GLU A 77 -55.96 18.29 -4.55
C GLU A 77 -57.07 19.31 -4.25
N ASN A 78 -56.74 20.59 -4.06
CA ASN A 78 -57.74 21.64 -3.86
C ASN A 78 -58.65 21.77 -5.08
N GLU A 79 -58.07 21.75 -6.28
CA GLU A 79 -58.79 21.83 -7.55
C GLU A 79 -59.64 20.57 -7.79
N GLU A 80 -59.13 19.38 -7.49
CA GLU A 80 -59.89 18.12 -7.63
C GLU A 80 -61.11 18.08 -6.69
N VAL A 81 -60.92 18.42 -5.41
CA VAL A 81 -62.01 18.40 -4.43
C VAL A 81 -63.03 19.52 -4.72
N SER A 82 -62.56 20.67 -5.19
CA SER A 82 -63.41 21.77 -5.67
C SER A 82 -64.23 21.38 -6.92
N ALA A 83 -63.65 20.62 -7.85
CA ALA A 83 -64.36 20.09 -9.02
C ALA A 83 -65.45 19.09 -8.60
N GLN A 84 -65.13 18.17 -7.69
CA GLN A 84 -66.10 17.21 -7.16
C GLN A 84 -67.26 17.90 -6.42
N LEU A 85 -66.96 18.97 -5.67
CA LEU A 85 -67.98 19.81 -5.04
C LEU A 85 -68.90 20.43 -6.09
N ALA A 86 -68.33 21.00 -7.16
CA ALA A 86 -69.11 21.58 -8.26
C ALA A 86 -70.00 20.53 -8.94
N GLU A 87 -69.45 19.35 -9.23
CA GLU A 87 -70.17 18.24 -9.87
C GLU A 87 -71.37 17.76 -9.05
N LEU A 88 -71.17 17.63 -7.74
CA LEU A 88 -72.22 17.21 -6.81
C LEU A 88 -73.31 18.26 -6.65
N GLU A 89 -72.93 19.51 -6.35
CA GLU A 89 -73.87 20.58 -6.00
C GLU A 89 -74.65 21.04 -7.24
N LEU A 90 -73.98 21.27 -8.37
CA LEU A 90 -74.66 21.77 -9.58
C LEU A 90 -75.65 20.76 -10.15
N ALA A 91 -75.34 19.45 -10.08
CA ALA A 91 -76.28 18.40 -10.46
C ALA A 91 -77.53 18.41 -9.56
N ALA A 92 -77.37 18.64 -8.24
CA ALA A 92 -78.49 18.73 -7.31
C ALA A 92 -79.41 19.93 -7.58
N TYR A 93 -78.88 21.01 -8.16
CA TYR A 93 -79.64 22.19 -8.58
C TYR A 93 -80.16 22.13 -10.04
N GLY A 94 -79.99 20.99 -10.72
CA GLY A 94 -80.58 20.74 -12.04
C GLY A 94 -79.83 21.37 -13.22
N VAL A 95 -78.52 21.59 -13.09
CA VAL A 95 -77.65 21.94 -14.22
C VAL A 95 -77.47 20.70 -15.12
N GLU A 96 -77.52 20.88 -16.44
CA GLU A 96 -77.36 19.79 -17.42
C GLU A 96 -76.02 19.07 -17.25
N ALA A 97 -76.03 17.74 -17.40
CA ALA A 97 -74.91 16.88 -17.03
C ALA A 97 -73.63 17.16 -17.84
N ASP A 98 -73.77 17.50 -19.12
CA ASP A 98 -72.66 17.89 -20.01
C ASP A 98 -71.98 19.18 -19.54
N ARG A 99 -72.78 20.15 -19.10
CA ARG A 99 -72.30 21.41 -18.54
C ARG A 99 -71.61 21.20 -17.19
N VAL A 100 -72.14 20.31 -16.35
CA VAL A 100 -71.51 19.96 -15.06
C VAL A 100 -70.15 19.30 -15.28
N GLU A 101 -70.06 18.38 -16.24
CA GLU A 101 -68.79 17.72 -16.62
C GLU A 101 -67.76 18.76 -17.11
N GLU A 102 -68.18 19.71 -17.96
CA GLU A 102 -67.30 20.77 -18.45
C GLU A 102 -66.84 21.69 -17.31
N ILE A 103 -67.71 22.06 -16.37
CA ILE A 103 -67.32 22.86 -15.18
C ILE A 103 -66.28 22.11 -14.35
N GLY A 104 -66.49 20.82 -14.10
CA GLY A 104 -65.53 19.98 -13.38
C GLY A 104 -64.18 19.87 -14.10
N ARG A 105 -64.18 19.74 -15.44
CA ARG A 105 -62.95 19.75 -16.25
C ARG A 105 -62.21 21.08 -16.15
N LEU A 106 -62.94 22.19 -16.29
CA LEU A 106 -62.41 23.55 -16.23
C LEU A 106 -61.77 23.85 -14.87
N ILE A 107 -62.38 23.43 -13.77
CA ILE A 107 -61.78 23.56 -12.43
C ILE A 107 -60.48 22.76 -12.32
N ARG A 108 -60.46 21.50 -12.77
CA ARG A 108 -59.22 20.70 -12.74
C ARG A 108 -58.09 21.29 -13.58
N LEU A 109 -58.42 22.05 -14.63
CA LEU A 109 -57.45 22.71 -15.50
C LEU A 109 -56.63 23.77 -14.76
N THR A 110 -57.17 24.43 -13.74
CA THR A 110 -56.46 25.47 -12.97
C THR A 110 -55.31 24.93 -12.12
N ALA A 111 -55.21 23.61 -11.92
CA ALA A 111 -54.07 23.02 -11.21
C ALA A 111 -52.74 23.16 -11.96
N ARG A 112 -52.78 23.35 -13.30
CA ARG A 112 -51.58 23.45 -14.15
C ARG A 112 -51.62 24.58 -15.18
N HIS A 113 -52.80 25.12 -15.47
CA HIS A 113 -53.02 26.15 -16.49
C HIS A 113 -52.56 25.74 -17.90
N ASP A 114 -52.53 24.44 -18.19
CA ASP A 114 -52.03 23.87 -19.45
C ASP A 114 -53.19 23.69 -20.45
N CYS A 115 -53.62 24.80 -21.05
CA CYS A 115 -54.72 24.80 -22.02
C CYS A 115 -54.31 24.19 -23.36
N GLU A 116 -55.10 23.23 -23.86
CA GLU A 116 -54.90 22.72 -25.22
C GLU A 116 -55.24 23.78 -26.28
N PRO A 117 -54.55 23.79 -27.44
CA PRO A 117 -54.89 24.69 -28.53
C PRO A 117 -56.35 24.51 -28.98
N GLY A 118 -57.15 25.57 -28.83
CA GLY A 118 -58.57 25.55 -29.19
C GLY A 118 -59.54 25.44 -28.01
N ASP A 119 -59.04 25.23 -26.78
CA ASP A 119 -59.86 25.26 -25.56
C ASP A 119 -60.23 26.70 -25.18
N ALA A 120 -61.28 27.24 -25.80
CA ALA A 120 -61.71 28.63 -25.64
C ALA A 120 -62.14 28.94 -24.19
N ASN A 121 -62.91 28.05 -23.57
CA ASN A 121 -63.37 28.21 -22.19
C ASN A 121 -62.21 28.08 -21.19
N GLY A 122 -61.35 27.08 -21.36
CA GLY A 122 -60.19 26.86 -20.51
C GLY A 122 -59.17 27.99 -20.60
N ALA A 123 -58.94 28.52 -21.80
CA ALA A 123 -58.05 29.67 -22.02
C ALA A 123 -58.53 30.92 -21.28
N VAL A 124 -59.82 31.22 -21.31
CA VAL A 124 -60.38 32.37 -20.57
C VAL A 124 -60.31 32.16 -19.06
N LEU A 125 -60.59 30.96 -18.56
CA LEU A 125 -60.50 30.66 -17.13
C LEU A 125 -59.06 30.79 -16.61
N CYS A 126 -58.10 30.17 -17.31
CA CYS A 126 -56.69 30.22 -16.90
C CYS A 126 -56.12 31.64 -16.96
N ASP A 127 -56.48 32.42 -17.98
CA ASP A 127 -56.08 33.83 -18.08
C ASP A 127 -56.68 34.68 -16.96
N ALA A 128 -57.91 34.39 -16.55
CA ALA A 128 -58.57 35.07 -15.44
C ALA A 128 -57.91 34.76 -14.09
N ASP A 129 -57.55 33.50 -13.84
CA ASP A 129 -56.86 33.10 -12.61
C ASP A 129 -55.44 33.68 -12.53
N LEU A 130 -54.70 33.68 -13.65
CA LEU A 130 -53.34 34.22 -13.72
C LEU A 130 -53.29 35.75 -13.88
N ARG A 131 -54.43 36.43 -13.99
CA ARG A 131 -54.52 37.89 -14.21
C ARG A 131 -53.70 38.70 -13.21
N ILE A 132 -53.69 38.26 -11.94
CA ILE A 132 -52.96 38.90 -10.84
C ILE A 132 -51.50 39.18 -11.19
N LEU A 133 -50.88 38.32 -12.01
CA LEU A 133 -49.47 38.45 -12.38
C LEU A 133 -49.20 39.76 -13.13
N SER A 134 -50.16 40.25 -13.92
CA SER A 134 -50.04 41.49 -14.69
C SER A 134 -50.59 42.76 -14.03
N LEU A 135 -51.17 42.64 -12.83
CA LEU A 135 -51.75 43.79 -12.15
C LEU A 135 -50.65 44.79 -11.72
N PRO A 136 -51.02 46.05 -11.42
CA PRO A 136 -50.09 47.05 -10.90
C PRO A 136 -49.26 46.52 -9.72
N ALA A 137 -48.02 46.99 -9.62
CA ALA A 137 -47.01 46.42 -8.74
C ALA A 137 -47.43 46.37 -7.26
N ASP A 138 -48.18 47.37 -6.78
CA ASP A 138 -48.74 47.41 -5.44
C ASP A 138 -49.73 46.26 -5.18
N ARG A 139 -50.64 46.00 -6.14
CA ARG A 139 -51.57 44.87 -6.03
C ARG A 139 -50.85 43.52 -6.13
N TYR A 140 -49.85 43.40 -7.00
CA TYR A 140 -49.02 42.20 -7.10
C TYR A 140 -48.25 41.94 -5.79
N ASP A 141 -47.72 42.98 -5.15
CA ASP A 141 -46.98 42.86 -3.89
C ASP A 141 -47.91 42.46 -2.73
N GLU A 142 -49.16 42.94 -2.72
CA GLU A 142 -50.22 42.42 -1.81
C GLU A 142 -50.46 40.92 -2.05
N TYR A 143 -50.59 40.49 -3.30
CA TYR A 143 -50.73 39.07 -3.66
C TYR A 143 -49.55 38.24 -3.14
N SER A 144 -48.32 38.64 -3.43
CA SER A 144 -47.11 37.92 -2.98
C SER A 144 -47.07 37.83 -1.45
N THR A 145 -47.49 38.88 -0.75
CA THR A 145 -47.61 38.90 0.72
C THR A 145 -48.72 37.96 1.22
N GLY A 146 -49.89 37.95 0.57
CA GLY A 146 -51.01 37.07 0.88
C GLY A 146 -50.65 35.60 0.71
N ILE A 147 -50.02 35.24 -0.41
CA ILE A 147 -49.48 33.89 -0.64
C ILE A 147 -48.45 33.53 0.44
N ARG A 148 -47.55 34.45 0.80
CA ARG A 148 -46.59 34.17 1.89
C ARG A 148 -47.31 33.88 3.22
N ALA A 149 -48.42 34.55 3.50
CA ALA A 149 -49.21 34.34 4.72
C ALA A 149 -49.94 32.99 4.72
N GLU A 150 -50.56 32.58 3.60
CA GLU A 150 -51.21 31.26 3.45
C GLU A 150 -50.22 30.10 3.68
N TYR A 151 -48.98 30.28 3.20
CA TYR A 151 -47.89 29.31 3.39
C TYR A 151 -47.01 29.60 4.62
N ALA A 152 -47.51 30.34 5.63
CA ALA A 152 -46.75 30.66 6.86
C ALA A 152 -46.21 29.42 7.60
N HIS A 153 -46.84 28.26 7.40
CA HIS A 153 -46.42 26.98 7.95
C HIS A 153 -45.11 26.43 7.33
N ILE A 154 -44.68 26.92 6.16
CA ILE A 154 -43.41 26.58 5.52
C ILE A 154 -42.32 27.57 5.96
N GLY A 155 -41.16 27.04 6.37
CA GLY A 155 -40.01 27.86 6.78
C GLY A 155 -39.47 28.74 5.64
N ASP A 156 -39.04 29.96 5.96
CA ASP A 156 -38.74 31.03 4.98
C ASP A 156 -37.83 30.62 3.82
N ARG A 157 -36.78 29.84 4.10
CA ARG A 157 -35.85 29.40 3.06
C ARG A 157 -36.49 28.39 2.11
N ASP A 158 -37.26 27.46 2.64
CA ASP A 158 -37.86 26.39 1.84
C ASP A 158 -39.05 26.93 1.05
N PHE A 159 -39.81 27.88 1.63
CA PHE A 159 -40.78 28.70 0.91
C PHE A 159 -40.11 29.48 -0.23
N ALA A 160 -39.03 30.22 0.04
CA ALA A 160 -38.31 30.98 -0.99
C ALA A 160 -37.86 30.08 -2.16
N ARG A 161 -37.40 28.86 -1.88
CA ARG A 161 -37.01 27.89 -2.92
C ARG A 161 -38.21 27.38 -3.72
N GLY A 162 -39.30 27.01 -3.05
CA GLY A 162 -40.54 26.58 -3.69
C GLY A 162 -41.13 27.67 -4.57
N ARG A 163 -41.24 28.88 -4.02
CA ARG A 163 -41.74 30.07 -4.72
C ARG A 163 -40.89 30.43 -5.93
N MET A 164 -39.56 30.46 -5.79
CA MET A 164 -38.68 30.71 -6.93
C MET A 164 -38.84 29.66 -8.03
N LYS A 165 -38.95 28.38 -7.68
CA LYS A 165 -39.15 27.30 -8.65
C LYS A 165 -40.46 27.48 -9.43
N PHE A 166 -41.54 27.83 -8.72
CA PHE A 166 -42.84 28.11 -9.33
C PHE A 166 -42.78 29.29 -10.31
N LEU A 167 -42.26 30.44 -9.88
CA LEU A 167 -42.14 31.65 -10.72
C LEU A 167 -41.23 31.44 -11.93
N GLN A 168 -40.15 30.66 -11.77
CA GLN A 168 -39.27 30.28 -12.87
C GLN A 168 -39.98 29.38 -13.87
N GLY A 169 -40.72 28.37 -13.40
CA GLY A 169 -41.51 27.49 -14.26
C GLY A 169 -42.51 28.27 -15.12
N LEU A 170 -43.24 29.22 -14.52
CA LEU A 170 -44.14 30.12 -15.24
C LEU A 170 -43.41 30.98 -16.27
N SER A 171 -42.19 31.44 -15.97
CA SER A 171 -41.42 32.32 -16.86
C SER A 171 -40.88 31.61 -18.11
N GLU A 172 -40.81 30.27 -18.11
CA GLU A 172 -40.26 29.45 -19.21
C GLU A 172 -41.27 29.22 -20.36
N THR A 173 -42.56 29.48 -20.14
CA THR A 173 -43.64 29.35 -21.13
C THR A 173 -44.36 30.69 -21.35
N PRO A 174 -45.22 30.82 -22.38
CA PRO A 174 -46.20 31.91 -22.42
C PRO A 174 -47.08 31.87 -21.17
N LEU A 175 -47.31 33.04 -20.55
CA LEU A 175 -48.07 33.13 -19.29
C LEU A 175 -49.58 33.09 -19.50
N TYR A 176 -50.03 33.56 -20.66
CA TYR A 176 -51.45 33.67 -20.98
C TYR A 176 -51.81 32.84 -22.24
N ALA A 177 -52.99 32.23 -22.22
CA ALA A 177 -53.52 31.33 -23.25
C ALA A 177 -54.25 32.07 -24.38
N THR A 178 -54.97 33.16 -24.11
CA THR A 178 -55.61 33.98 -25.15
C THR A 178 -54.61 34.97 -25.77
N SER A 179 -54.76 35.26 -27.06
CA SER A 179 -53.92 36.27 -27.73
C SER A 179 -54.09 37.66 -27.11
N ARG A 180 -55.33 38.04 -26.75
CA ARG A 180 -55.65 39.33 -26.14
C ARG A 180 -54.93 39.52 -24.80
N ALA A 181 -54.92 38.50 -23.95
CA ALA A 181 -54.19 38.54 -22.68
C ALA A 181 -52.68 38.62 -22.89
N ARG A 182 -52.12 37.79 -23.79
CA ARG A 182 -50.68 37.85 -24.11
C ARG A 182 -50.24 39.24 -24.57
N GLU A 183 -50.99 39.86 -25.48
CA GLU A 183 -50.67 41.17 -26.01
C GLU A 183 -50.76 42.28 -24.96
N ARG A 184 -51.70 42.18 -24.02
CA ARG A 184 -51.96 43.25 -23.04
C ARG A 184 -51.23 43.08 -21.72
N TRP A 185 -50.94 41.85 -21.29
CA TRP A 185 -50.65 41.53 -19.89
C TRP A 185 -49.28 40.87 -19.68
N GLU A 186 -48.70 40.25 -20.72
CA GLU A 186 -47.50 39.41 -20.59
C GLU A 186 -46.26 40.19 -20.15
N GLU A 187 -46.02 41.38 -20.72
CA GLU A 187 -44.85 42.20 -20.37
C GLU A 187 -44.89 42.61 -18.90
N ALA A 188 -46.01 43.18 -18.44
CA ALA A 188 -46.20 43.57 -17.05
C ALA A 188 -46.07 42.37 -16.08
N ALA A 189 -46.56 41.20 -16.48
CA ALA A 189 -46.43 39.99 -15.68
C ALA A 189 -44.98 39.54 -15.53
N ARG A 190 -44.20 39.54 -16.62
CA ARG A 190 -42.78 39.17 -16.59
C ARG A 190 -41.94 40.15 -15.74
N ASP A 191 -42.28 41.44 -15.75
CA ASP A 191 -41.64 42.43 -14.90
C ASP A 191 -41.91 42.18 -13.42
N ASN A 192 -43.16 41.86 -13.06
CA ASN A 192 -43.54 41.49 -11.70
C ASN A 192 -42.83 40.20 -11.23
N LEU A 193 -42.84 39.13 -12.04
CA LEU A 193 -42.14 37.88 -11.75
C LEU A 193 -40.64 38.10 -11.53
N THR A 194 -40.01 38.91 -12.39
CA THR A 194 -38.58 39.25 -12.28
C THR A 194 -38.29 39.99 -10.99
N ARG A 195 -39.12 40.99 -10.63
CA ARG A 195 -38.98 41.73 -9.36
C ARG A 195 -39.08 40.79 -8.16
N GLU A 196 -40.07 39.89 -8.15
CA GLU A 196 -40.25 38.94 -7.05
C GLU A 196 -39.06 37.95 -6.94
N LEU A 197 -38.57 37.43 -8.07
CA LEU A 197 -37.41 36.53 -8.11
C LEU A 197 -36.15 37.15 -7.49
N THR A 198 -35.90 38.45 -7.75
CA THR A 198 -34.75 39.15 -7.14
C THR A 198 -34.86 39.28 -5.63
N THR A 199 -36.09 39.34 -5.09
CA THR A 199 -36.36 39.46 -3.66
C THR A 199 -36.12 38.13 -2.93
N TRP A 200 -36.49 37.00 -3.54
CA TRP A 200 -36.34 35.67 -2.93
C TRP A 200 -34.94 35.06 -3.07
N ALA A 201 -34.18 35.41 -4.12
CA ALA A 201 -32.88 34.79 -4.41
C ALA A 201 -31.88 34.81 -3.22
N PRO A 202 -31.70 35.91 -2.46
CA PRO A 202 -30.82 35.91 -1.28
C PRO A 202 -31.32 35.02 -0.14
N ARG A 203 -32.65 34.90 0.02
CA ARG A 203 -33.30 34.13 1.10
C ARG A 203 -33.27 32.62 0.84
N ALA A 204 -33.15 32.20 -0.42
CA ALA A 204 -33.05 30.80 -0.83
C ALA A 204 -31.62 30.20 -0.71
N ALA A 205 -30.58 31.02 -0.55
CA ALA A 205 -29.18 30.58 -0.61
C ALA A 205 -28.66 29.91 0.67
N ARG A 206 -27.73 28.94 0.54
CA ARG A 206 -26.99 28.34 1.66
C ARG A 206 -25.58 28.94 1.77
N PRO A 207 -25.14 29.46 2.94
CA PRO A 207 -23.82 30.09 3.08
C PRO A 207 -22.64 29.11 2.86
N VAL A 208 -22.79 27.83 3.22
CA VAL A 208 -21.73 26.81 3.09
C VAL A 208 -21.57 26.29 1.65
N ALA A 209 -22.62 26.40 0.81
CA ALA A 209 -22.59 25.86 -0.55
C ALA A 209 -21.53 26.52 -1.44
N GLY A 210 -21.17 27.77 -1.17
CA GLY A 210 -20.10 28.49 -1.87
C GLY A 210 -18.68 28.00 -1.59
N LEU A 211 -18.47 27.24 -0.50
CA LEU A 211 -17.15 26.68 -0.14
C LEU A 211 -16.87 25.36 -0.87
N ILE A 212 -17.91 24.60 -1.24
CA ILE A 212 -17.76 23.28 -1.87
C ILE A 212 -16.93 23.35 -3.17
N PRO A 213 -17.19 24.27 -4.12
CA PRO A 213 -16.34 24.40 -5.31
C PRO A 213 -14.89 24.78 -5.00
N MET A 214 -14.64 25.50 -3.90
CA MET A 214 -13.30 25.90 -3.46
C MET A 214 -12.52 24.72 -2.90
N ILE A 215 -13.18 23.82 -2.16
CA ILE A 215 -12.58 22.58 -1.66
C ILE A 215 -12.13 21.69 -2.83
N TYR A 216 -13.01 21.47 -3.82
CA TYR A 216 -12.66 20.68 -5.00
C TYR A 216 -11.57 21.33 -5.86
N LEU A 217 -11.55 22.66 -5.96
CA LEU A 217 -10.45 23.37 -6.60
C LEU A 217 -9.14 23.14 -5.84
N GLY A 218 -9.11 23.38 -4.53
CA GLY A 218 -7.92 23.15 -3.70
C GLY A 218 -7.41 21.71 -3.81
N ALA A 219 -8.33 20.74 -3.75
CA ALA A 219 -8.01 19.33 -3.97
C ALA A 219 -7.36 19.10 -5.34
N ALA A 220 -7.94 19.63 -6.43
CA ALA A 220 -7.37 19.50 -7.77
C ALA A 220 -5.94 20.09 -7.85
N LEU A 221 -5.71 21.26 -7.27
CA LEU A 221 -4.37 21.90 -7.26
C LEU A 221 -3.36 21.09 -6.45
N GLY A 222 -3.76 20.59 -5.28
CA GLY A 222 -2.91 19.71 -4.47
C GLY A 222 -2.49 18.44 -5.21
N VAL A 223 -3.43 17.84 -5.95
CA VAL A 223 -3.16 16.66 -6.77
C VAL A 223 -2.24 17.00 -7.96
N VAL A 224 -2.33 18.18 -8.57
CA VAL A 224 -1.38 18.62 -9.62
C VAL A 224 0.04 18.76 -9.06
N ILE A 225 0.19 19.33 -7.87
CA ILE A 225 1.51 19.45 -7.20
C ILE A 225 2.07 18.07 -6.87
N ALA A 226 1.25 17.19 -6.31
CA ALA A 226 1.67 15.82 -6.02
C ALA A 226 2.08 15.05 -7.29
N ALA A 227 1.27 15.16 -8.36
CA ALA A 227 1.58 14.54 -9.65
C ALA A 227 2.93 15.02 -10.20
N SER A 228 3.27 16.29 -10.03
CA SER A 228 4.55 16.83 -10.51
C SER A 228 5.75 16.38 -9.65
N VAL A 229 5.57 16.22 -8.34
CA VAL A 229 6.59 15.64 -7.45
C VAL A 229 6.84 14.17 -7.82
N LEU A 230 5.77 13.38 -7.97
CA LEU A 230 5.84 11.96 -8.35
C LEU A 230 6.46 11.80 -9.75
N LEU A 231 6.09 12.66 -10.71
CA LEU A 231 6.72 12.71 -12.03
C LEU A 231 8.22 13.00 -11.92
N GLY A 232 8.61 13.96 -11.06
CA GLY A 232 10.02 14.26 -10.80
C GLY A 232 10.77 13.04 -10.29
N ARG A 233 10.23 12.34 -9.28
CA ARG A 233 10.82 11.09 -8.76
C ARG A 233 10.96 10.03 -9.85
N GLY A 234 9.90 9.80 -10.63
CA GLY A 234 9.94 8.84 -11.73
C GLY A 234 10.95 9.21 -12.84
N LEU A 235 11.08 10.48 -13.20
CA LEU A 235 12.04 10.92 -14.22
C LEU A 235 13.50 10.92 -13.75
N GLY A 236 13.74 11.10 -12.45
CA GLY A 236 15.06 11.01 -11.84
C GLY A 236 15.57 9.58 -11.69
N ALA A 237 14.64 8.62 -11.62
CA ALA A 237 14.91 7.20 -11.51
C ALA A 237 15.36 6.55 -12.82
N ALA A 238 16.14 5.46 -12.70
CA ALA A 238 16.66 4.71 -13.84
C ALA A 238 15.54 4.10 -14.70
N PRO A 239 15.70 3.97 -16.04
CA PRO A 239 14.67 3.40 -16.91
C PRO A 239 14.48 1.88 -16.80
N ARG A 240 15.51 1.17 -16.33
CA ARG A 240 15.59 -0.30 -16.21
C ARG A 240 16.52 -0.67 -15.06
N TRP A 241 16.52 -1.93 -14.67
CA TRP A 241 17.45 -2.47 -13.68
C TRP A 241 18.15 -3.74 -14.22
N PRO A 242 19.43 -4.00 -13.85
CA PRO A 242 20.38 -3.07 -13.25
C PRO A 242 20.66 -1.87 -14.16
N ALA A 243 20.81 -0.69 -13.56
CA ALA A 243 21.07 0.57 -14.26
C ALA A 243 22.57 0.81 -14.46
N ALA A 244 22.94 1.42 -15.59
CA ALA A 244 24.30 1.98 -15.74
C ALA A 244 24.43 3.28 -14.93
N ALA A 245 25.65 3.61 -14.48
CA ALA A 245 25.89 4.76 -13.59
C ALA A 245 25.47 6.11 -14.21
N ASP A 246 25.47 6.22 -15.54
CA ASP A 246 25.03 7.39 -16.32
C ASP A 246 23.50 7.44 -16.55
N GLU A 247 22.77 6.36 -16.24
CA GLU A 247 21.31 6.29 -16.38
C GLU A 247 20.56 6.90 -15.17
N VAL A 248 21.26 7.19 -14.06
CA VAL A 248 20.70 7.81 -12.85
C VAL A 248 20.90 9.33 -12.90
N ARG A 249 19.82 10.09 -13.10
CA ARG A 249 19.90 11.54 -13.34
C ARG A 249 19.61 12.41 -12.10
N GLY A 250 19.18 11.79 -11.01
CA GLY A 250 18.80 12.49 -9.77
C GLY A 250 17.47 13.24 -9.90
N PHE A 251 16.94 13.72 -8.76
CA PHE A 251 15.61 14.35 -8.71
C PHE A 251 15.59 15.71 -9.45
N PRO A 252 14.79 15.86 -10.52
CA PRO A 252 14.69 17.11 -11.26
C PRO A 252 13.86 18.14 -10.51
N VAL A 253 14.54 19.11 -9.88
CA VAL A 253 13.91 20.19 -9.08
C VAL A 253 12.92 21.04 -9.89
N TRP A 254 13.04 21.09 -11.22
CA TRP A 254 12.10 21.82 -12.07
C TRP A 254 10.66 21.24 -12.03
N ALA A 255 10.51 19.94 -11.73
CA ALA A 255 9.20 19.27 -11.74
C ALA A 255 8.23 19.80 -10.65
N PRO A 256 8.61 19.90 -9.35
CA PRO A 256 7.76 20.54 -8.34
C PRO A 256 7.52 22.04 -8.60
N ILE A 257 8.52 22.75 -9.15
CA ILE A 257 8.37 24.16 -9.52
C ILE A 257 7.29 24.33 -10.60
N ALA A 258 7.32 23.48 -11.63
CA ALA A 258 6.34 23.51 -12.72
C ALA A 258 4.92 23.22 -12.22
N GLY A 259 4.72 22.19 -11.39
CA GLY A 259 3.40 21.87 -10.82
C GLY A 259 2.82 22.98 -9.95
N THR A 260 3.68 23.65 -9.17
CA THR A 260 3.30 24.80 -8.33
C THR A 260 2.91 26.00 -9.21
N ALA A 261 3.68 26.30 -10.25
CA ALA A 261 3.40 27.40 -11.18
C ALA A 261 2.08 27.18 -11.94
N VAL A 262 1.84 25.96 -12.42
CA VAL A 262 0.57 25.58 -13.08
C VAL A 262 -0.60 25.76 -12.11
N SER A 263 -0.45 25.30 -10.87
CA SER A 263 -1.49 25.42 -9.84
C SER A 263 -1.82 26.88 -9.51
N ALA A 264 -0.79 27.73 -9.40
CA ALA A 264 -0.97 29.18 -9.21
C ALA A 264 -1.70 29.83 -10.40
N GLY A 265 -1.38 29.42 -11.64
CA GLY A 265 -2.07 29.86 -12.85
C GLY A 265 -3.55 29.48 -12.87
N LEU A 266 -3.89 28.25 -12.47
CA LEU A 266 -5.26 27.76 -12.39
C LEU A 266 -6.07 28.46 -11.29
N ALA A 267 -5.46 28.71 -10.13
CA ALA A 267 -6.07 29.52 -9.07
C ALA A 267 -6.36 30.95 -9.56
N CYS A 268 -5.39 31.59 -10.23
CA CYS A 268 -5.59 32.91 -10.84
C CYS A 268 -6.74 32.92 -11.87
N ALA A 269 -6.79 31.91 -12.74
CA ALA A 269 -7.85 31.75 -13.72
C ALA A 269 -9.23 31.57 -13.07
N TRP A 270 -9.32 30.81 -11.97
CA TRP A 270 -10.54 30.63 -11.21
C TRP A 270 -11.10 31.96 -10.69
N PHE A 271 -10.27 32.82 -10.11
CA PHE A 271 -10.75 34.10 -9.56
C PHE A 271 -11.05 35.17 -10.62
N ARG A 272 -10.61 34.99 -11.88
CA ARG A 272 -10.99 35.83 -13.04
C ARG A 272 -12.33 35.35 -13.64
N ARG A 273 -13.45 35.88 -13.14
CA ARG A 273 -14.85 35.43 -13.40
C ARG A 273 -15.32 35.36 -14.87
N ARG A 274 -14.59 35.86 -15.88
CA ARG A 274 -15.14 36.09 -17.24
C ARG A 274 -14.94 34.98 -18.28
N HIS A 275 -14.16 33.92 -18.01
CA HIS A 275 -13.84 32.92 -19.04
C HIS A 275 -13.82 31.47 -18.52
N PRO A 276 -14.95 30.73 -18.56
CA PRO A 276 -15.01 29.34 -18.11
C PRO A 276 -14.13 28.38 -18.93
N LYS A 277 -13.68 28.80 -20.13
CA LYS A 277 -12.76 28.07 -20.99
C LYS A 277 -11.36 27.88 -20.39
N LEU A 278 -10.94 28.77 -19.48
CA LEU A 278 -9.62 28.72 -18.85
C LEU A 278 -9.42 27.54 -17.90
N LEU A 279 -10.51 26.90 -17.46
CA LEU A 279 -10.47 25.72 -16.58
C LEU A 279 -10.85 24.42 -17.31
N THR A 280 -11.62 24.50 -18.40
CA THR A 280 -11.98 23.30 -19.18
C THR A 280 -10.82 22.72 -19.95
N ILE A 281 -10.01 23.57 -20.58
CA ILE A 281 -8.90 23.11 -21.41
C ILE A 281 -7.89 22.34 -20.53
N PRO A 282 -7.47 22.86 -19.36
CA PRO A 282 -6.63 22.10 -18.43
C PRO A 282 -7.30 20.84 -17.87
N ALA A 283 -8.59 20.87 -17.53
CA ALA A 283 -9.29 19.69 -17.00
C ALA A 283 -9.28 18.52 -17.99
N ILE A 284 -9.58 18.81 -19.26
CA ILE A 284 -9.51 17.82 -20.34
C ILE A 284 -8.06 17.41 -20.57
N GLY A 285 -7.12 18.36 -20.65
CA GLY A 285 -5.71 18.09 -20.89
C GLY A 285 -5.07 17.19 -19.84
N PHE A 286 -5.35 17.39 -18.55
CA PHE A 286 -4.85 16.50 -17.49
C PHE A 286 -5.47 15.11 -17.57
N ALA A 287 -6.79 15.01 -17.80
CA ALA A 287 -7.46 13.72 -17.92
C ALA A 287 -6.95 12.91 -19.13
N THR A 288 -6.80 13.54 -20.30
CA THR A 288 -6.33 12.86 -21.51
C THR A 288 -4.87 12.46 -21.38
N LEU A 289 -3.99 13.36 -20.92
CA LEU A 289 -2.58 13.05 -20.70
C LEU A 289 -2.42 11.94 -19.67
N GLY A 290 -3.16 12.01 -18.56
CA GLY A 290 -3.15 10.99 -17.51
C GLY A 290 -3.57 9.62 -18.03
N VAL A 291 -4.68 9.51 -18.77
CA VAL A 291 -5.16 8.23 -19.32
C VAL A 291 -4.16 7.64 -20.33
N VAL A 292 -3.61 8.47 -21.23
CA VAL A 292 -2.59 8.02 -22.19
C VAL A 292 -1.33 7.55 -21.46
N ALA A 293 -0.88 8.29 -20.45
CA ALA A 293 0.29 7.94 -19.66
C ALA A 293 0.07 6.68 -18.81
N VAL A 294 -1.14 6.46 -18.25
CA VAL A 294 -1.52 5.20 -17.60
C VAL A 294 -1.42 4.05 -18.60
N GLY A 295 -1.95 4.19 -19.82
CA GLY A 295 -1.86 3.15 -20.86
C GLY A 295 -0.41 2.83 -21.26
N LEU A 296 0.43 3.87 -21.41
CA LEU A 296 1.86 3.69 -21.70
C LEU A 296 2.62 3.04 -20.54
N CYS A 297 2.35 3.49 -19.31
CA CYS A 297 2.92 2.90 -18.11
C CYS A 297 2.48 1.45 -17.99
N TRP A 298 1.20 1.13 -18.22
CA TRP A 298 0.63 -0.21 -18.17
C TRP A 298 1.17 -1.15 -19.25
N TRP A 299 1.43 -0.65 -20.46
CA TRP A 299 2.12 -1.45 -21.49
C TRP A 299 3.55 -1.75 -21.05
N ARG A 300 4.26 -0.72 -20.58
CA ARG A 300 5.64 -0.86 -20.09
C ARG A 300 5.73 -1.52 -18.72
N TRP A 301 4.60 -1.72 -18.05
CA TRP A 301 4.39 -2.47 -16.82
C TRP A 301 4.38 -3.94 -17.21
N PRO A 302 5.55 -4.59 -17.27
CA PRO A 302 5.59 -5.95 -17.73
C PRO A 302 4.81 -6.76 -16.70
N ALA A 303 3.89 -7.60 -17.17
CA ALA A 303 3.41 -8.70 -16.36
C ALA A 303 4.63 -9.34 -15.71
N ALA A 304 4.59 -9.46 -14.38
CA ALA A 304 5.63 -10.02 -13.56
C ALA A 304 6.20 -11.30 -14.20
N GLN A 305 7.28 -11.17 -14.96
CA GLN A 305 8.25 -12.25 -15.11
C GLN A 305 9.05 -12.14 -13.83
N PRO A 306 8.87 -13.07 -12.87
CA PRO A 306 9.64 -13.05 -11.64
C PRO A 306 11.13 -12.94 -12.02
N GLY A 307 11.82 -11.91 -11.53
CA GLY A 307 13.24 -11.68 -11.83
C GLY A 307 13.56 -10.61 -12.88
N ALA A 308 12.56 -9.91 -13.44
CA ALA A 308 12.76 -8.90 -14.50
C ALA A 308 13.32 -7.53 -14.04
N ALA A 309 13.70 -7.38 -12.76
CA ALA A 309 14.38 -6.20 -12.24
C ALA A 309 13.62 -4.88 -12.56
N MET A 310 12.51 -4.65 -11.86
CA MET A 310 11.67 -3.48 -12.04
C MET A 310 12.30 -2.25 -11.37
N SER A 311 12.39 -1.15 -12.13
CA SER A 311 12.79 0.16 -11.61
C SER A 311 11.63 0.90 -10.93
N GLU A 312 11.94 1.69 -9.90
CA GLU A 312 11.02 2.60 -9.20
C GLU A 312 10.36 3.64 -10.12
N ARG A 313 10.97 3.90 -11.29
CA ARG A 313 10.45 4.83 -12.31
C ARG A 313 9.01 4.53 -12.68
N TRP A 314 8.69 3.28 -12.98
CA TRP A 314 7.38 2.92 -13.54
C TRP A 314 6.25 3.06 -12.52
N PRO A 315 6.40 2.59 -11.26
CA PRO A 315 5.46 2.90 -10.18
C PRO A 315 5.23 4.41 -9.97
N TYR A 316 6.29 5.23 -9.92
CA TYR A 316 6.15 6.68 -9.75
C TYR A 316 5.43 7.35 -10.92
N LEU A 317 5.76 6.97 -12.17
CA LEU A 317 5.08 7.48 -13.35
C LEU A 317 3.60 7.05 -13.41
N MET A 318 3.28 5.83 -12.97
CA MET A 318 1.90 5.36 -12.86
C MET A 318 1.11 6.19 -11.85
N LEU A 319 1.64 6.41 -10.64
CA LEU A 319 1.00 7.24 -9.62
C LEU A 319 0.81 8.68 -10.10
N ALA A 320 1.82 9.27 -10.74
CA ALA A 320 1.73 10.61 -11.33
C ALA A 320 0.62 10.68 -12.38
N SER A 321 0.49 9.64 -13.22
CA SER A 321 -0.52 9.56 -14.27
C SER A 321 -1.94 9.45 -13.70
N VAL A 322 -2.14 8.59 -12.69
CA VAL A 322 -3.42 8.47 -11.97
C VAL A 322 -3.79 9.77 -11.26
N ALA A 323 -2.81 10.44 -10.63
CA ALA A 323 -3.01 11.74 -10.01
C ALA A 323 -3.45 12.80 -11.04
N LEU A 324 -2.88 12.82 -12.25
CA LEU A 324 -3.34 13.72 -13.31
C LEU A 324 -4.80 13.48 -13.74
N VAL A 325 -5.22 12.21 -13.85
CA VAL A 325 -6.64 11.87 -14.13
C VAL A 325 -7.55 12.41 -13.03
N LEU A 326 -7.18 12.18 -11.77
CA LEU A 326 -7.94 12.67 -10.61
C LEU A 326 -8.00 14.20 -10.57
N ALA A 327 -6.89 14.89 -10.84
CA ALA A 327 -6.85 16.34 -10.93
C ALA A 327 -7.81 16.88 -12.00
N GLY A 328 -7.83 16.26 -13.19
CA GLY A 328 -8.76 16.61 -14.26
C GLY A 328 -10.23 16.46 -13.86
N ALA A 329 -10.58 15.34 -13.22
CA ALA A 329 -11.93 15.07 -12.73
C ALA A 329 -12.38 16.04 -11.63
N LEU A 330 -11.52 16.31 -10.64
CA LEU A 330 -11.78 17.26 -9.56
C LEU A 330 -11.96 18.69 -10.10
N LEU A 331 -11.15 19.08 -11.09
CA LEU A 331 -11.26 20.40 -11.73
C LEU A 331 -12.57 20.53 -12.53
N ALA A 332 -12.99 19.49 -13.23
CA ALA A 332 -14.28 19.44 -13.94
C ALA A 332 -15.47 19.53 -12.97
N LEU A 333 -15.40 18.82 -11.84
CA LEU A 333 -16.41 18.85 -10.79
C LEU A 333 -16.49 20.23 -10.11
N ALA A 334 -15.35 20.81 -9.73
CA ALA A 334 -15.29 22.17 -9.17
C ALA A 334 -15.95 23.17 -10.12
N ARG A 335 -15.67 23.08 -11.43
CA ARG A 335 -16.30 23.93 -12.45
C ARG A 335 -17.80 23.71 -12.53
N ARG A 336 -18.27 22.46 -12.58
CA ARG A 336 -19.69 22.12 -12.66
C ARG A 336 -20.46 22.69 -11.47
N LEU A 337 -19.92 22.51 -10.26
CA LEU A 337 -20.54 23.00 -9.02
C LEU A 337 -20.57 24.52 -8.94
N ARG A 338 -19.57 25.20 -9.52
CA ARG A 338 -19.56 26.67 -9.63
C ARG A 338 -20.62 27.22 -10.59
N MET A 339 -20.98 26.46 -11.62
CA MET A 339 -21.97 26.87 -12.64
C MET A 339 -23.40 26.43 -12.31
N ALA A 340 -23.61 25.68 -11.23
CA ALA A 340 -24.94 25.30 -10.76
C ALA A 340 -25.75 26.55 -10.33
N PRO A 341 -27.10 26.52 -10.41
CA PRO A 341 -27.96 27.68 -10.15
C PRO A 341 -27.73 28.35 -8.78
N PRO A 342 -28.12 29.64 -8.63
CA PRO A 342 -27.44 30.65 -7.81
C PRO A 342 -27.68 30.55 -6.29
N TYR A 343 -27.97 29.38 -5.74
CA TYR A 343 -28.21 29.21 -4.31
C TYR A 343 -26.93 29.24 -3.46
N ALA A 344 -25.78 29.54 -4.06
CA ALA A 344 -24.49 29.61 -3.40
C ALA A 344 -23.96 31.05 -3.40
N VAL A 345 -23.98 31.70 -2.24
CA VAL A 345 -23.25 32.95 -2.04
C VAL A 345 -21.76 32.67 -2.21
N ALA A 346 -21.10 33.34 -3.16
CA ALA A 346 -19.66 33.21 -3.33
C ALA A 346 -18.96 33.70 -2.05
N PRO A 347 -18.06 32.90 -1.44
CA PRO A 347 -17.38 33.30 -0.22
C PRO A 347 -16.48 34.53 -0.46
N PRO A 348 -16.14 35.29 0.60
CA PRO A 348 -15.13 36.33 0.51
C PRO A 348 -13.84 35.80 -0.09
N ARG A 349 -13.17 36.62 -0.92
CA ARG A 349 -11.98 36.19 -1.67
C ARG A 349 -10.88 35.61 -0.77
N ALA A 350 -10.63 36.23 0.38
CA ALA A 350 -9.62 35.78 1.35
C ALA A 350 -9.96 34.39 1.91
N THR A 351 -11.21 34.17 2.33
CA THR A 351 -11.70 32.88 2.84
C THR A 351 -11.64 31.80 1.78
N GLY A 352 -12.07 32.10 0.56
CA GLY A 352 -11.99 31.17 -0.56
C GLY A 352 -10.55 30.79 -0.90
N LEU A 353 -9.62 31.75 -0.91
CA LEU A 353 -8.20 31.49 -1.14
C LEU A 353 -7.59 30.63 -0.03
N GLY A 354 -7.91 30.93 1.24
CA GLY A 354 -7.43 30.16 2.38
C GLY A 354 -7.83 28.69 2.32
N VAL A 355 -9.10 28.41 2.01
CA VAL A 355 -9.60 27.02 1.86
C VAL A 355 -8.88 26.29 0.73
N VAL A 356 -8.69 26.96 -0.43
CA VAL A 356 -7.98 26.36 -1.57
C VAL A 356 -6.56 25.99 -1.20
N VAL A 357 -5.82 26.88 -0.52
CA VAL A 357 -4.44 26.64 -0.10
C VAL A 357 -4.35 25.48 0.89
N VAL A 358 -5.19 25.47 1.92
CA VAL A 358 -5.19 24.40 2.94
C VAL A 358 -5.50 23.03 2.30
N CYS A 359 -6.54 22.95 1.47
CA CYS A 359 -6.89 21.71 0.78
C CYS A 359 -5.80 21.25 -0.18
N ALA A 360 -5.16 22.19 -0.90
CA ALA A 360 -4.06 21.87 -1.82
C ALA A 360 -2.84 21.32 -1.06
N SER A 361 -2.42 21.98 0.01
CA SER A 361 -1.28 21.53 0.83
C SER A 361 -1.53 20.16 1.46
N LEU A 362 -2.73 19.94 2.02
CA LEU A 362 -3.08 18.68 2.67
C LEU A 362 -3.10 17.50 1.68
N LEU A 363 -3.76 17.65 0.53
CA LEU A 363 -3.78 16.57 -0.47
C LEU A 363 -2.41 16.34 -1.11
N ALA A 364 -1.63 17.39 -1.34
CA ALA A 364 -0.27 17.22 -1.86
C ALA A 364 0.58 16.37 -0.89
N TRP A 365 0.51 16.66 0.40
CA TRP A 365 1.22 15.91 1.43
C TRP A 365 0.75 14.45 1.53
N ILE A 366 -0.56 14.20 1.53
CA ILE A 366 -1.13 12.83 1.60
C ILE A 366 -0.68 11.99 0.40
N VAL A 367 -0.80 12.52 -0.82
CA VAL A 367 -0.48 11.75 -2.04
C VAL A 367 1.02 11.46 -2.12
N VAL A 368 1.88 12.42 -1.77
CA VAL A 368 3.34 12.21 -1.79
C VAL A 368 3.78 11.24 -0.69
N SER A 369 3.26 11.36 0.53
CA SER A 369 3.61 10.48 1.65
C SER A 369 3.10 9.04 1.46
N ALA A 370 1.94 8.85 0.83
CA ALA A 370 1.43 7.52 0.52
C ALA A 370 2.14 6.87 -0.69
N GLY A 371 2.75 7.66 -1.57
CA GLY A 371 3.37 7.16 -2.79
C GLY A 371 4.60 6.28 -2.53
N GLU A 372 5.46 6.67 -1.59
CA GLU A 372 6.73 6.01 -1.32
C GLU A 372 6.58 4.58 -0.75
N PRO A 373 5.73 4.34 0.29
CA PRO A 373 5.43 2.98 0.75
C PRO A 373 4.84 2.08 -0.34
N PHE A 374 3.99 2.65 -1.22
CA PHE A 374 3.42 1.90 -2.33
C PHE A 374 4.49 1.47 -3.33
N VAL A 375 5.41 2.36 -3.70
CA VAL A 375 6.52 2.04 -4.62
C VAL A 375 7.43 0.98 -3.99
N GLN A 376 7.78 1.13 -2.72
CA GLN A 376 8.61 0.16 -1.99
C GLN A 376 8.00 -1.25 -2.00
N ALA A 377 6.76 -1.40 -1.52
CA ALA A 377 6.09 -2.70 -1.50
C ALA A 377 5.97 -3.32 -2.91
N ARG A 378 5.85 -2.46 -3.93
CA ARG A 378 5.76 -2.91 -5.31
C ARG A 378 7.11 -3.37 -5.86
N LEU A 379 8.22 -2.74 -5.47
CA LEU A 379 9.57 -3.18 -5.83
C LEU A 379 9.91 -4.53 -5.19
N GLU A 380 9.65 -4.67 -3.89
CA GLU A 380 9.88 -5.91 -3.13
C GLU A 380 9.16 -7.09 -3.80
N THR A 381 7.89 -6.93 -4.15
CA THR A 381 7.10 -7.98 -4.81
C THR A 381 7.48 -8.24 -6.26
N ALA A 382 7.90 -7.24 -7.02
CA ALA A 382 8.23 -7.42 -8.44
C ALA A 382 9.62 -7.99 -8.67
N ASN A 383 10.57 -7.67 -7.79
CA ASN A 383 11.96 -8.08 -7.92
C ASN A 383 12.23 -9.45 -7.29
N THR A 384 11.34 -9.90 -6.41
CA THR A 384 11.48 -11.18 -5.71
C THR A 384 10.83 -12.32 -6.48
N VAL A 385 11.55 -13.42 -6.61
CA VAL A 385 11.07 -14.72 -7.04
C VAL A 385 11.21 -15.66 -5.86
N SER A 386 10.09 -16.11 -5.31
CA SER A 386 10.07 -17.13 -4.26
C SER A 386 9.22 -18.29 -4.73
N THR A 387 9.78 -19.49 -4.75
CA THR A 387 9.02 -20.73 -4.85
C THR A 387 8.95 -21.38 -3.47
N THR A 388 7.90 -22.12 -3.20
CA THR A 388 7.76 -22.89 -1.96
C THR A 388 7.69 -24.37 -2.25
N ALA A 389 8.32 -25.17 -1.40
CA ALA A 389 8.26 -26.62 -1.52
C ALA A 389 6.87 -27.14 -1.09
N THR A 390 6.37 -28.15 -1.80
CA THR A 390 5.05 -28.77 -1.56
C THR A 390 5.11 -30.13 -0.88
N ALA A 391 6.30 -30.69 -0.71
CA ALA A 391 6.55 -31.99 -0.09
C ALA A 391 7.69 -31.87 0.92
N PRO A 392 7.70 -32.67 2.02
CA PRO A 392 8.76 -32.65 3.04
C PRO A 392 10.12 -33.11 2.48
N PRO A 393 11.24 -32.82 3.18
CA PRO A 393 12.57 -33.24 2.74
C PRO A 393 12.72 -34.75 2.86
N GLY A 394 13.44 -35.38 1.93
CA GLY A 394 13.85 -36.76 2.09
C GLY A 394 14.84 -36.93 3.23
N VAL A 395 14.60 -37.90 4.12
CA VAL A 395 15.54 -38.27 5.21
C VAL A 395 16.06 -39.67 4.92
N MET A 396 17.38 -39.83 4.85
CA MET A 396 18.03 -41.13 4.76
C MET A 396 19.12 -41.25 5.83
N PRO A 397 19.34 -42.45 6.39
CA PRO A 397 20.45 -42.66 7.31
C PRO A 397 21.78 -42.37 6.60
N VAL A 398 22.74 -41.85 7.36
CA VAL A 398 24.11 -41.62 6.87
C VAL A 398 24.72 -42.97 6.52
N GLN A 399 24.94 -43.24 5.24
CA GLN A 399 25.98 -44.16 4.83
C GLN A 399 27.10 -43.29 4.23
N LEU A 400 28.31 -43.83 4.14
CA LEU A 400 29.37 -43.22 3.34
C LEU A 400 30.16 -44.35 2.73
N ASP A 401 29.46 -45.17 1.96
CA ASP A 401 30.03 -46.33 1.27
C ASP A 401 30.81 -45.91 0.00
N GLY A 402 30.69 -44.63 -0.38
CA GLY A 402 31.33 -44.03 -1.54
C GLY A 402 30.47 -44.09 -2.80
N GLU A 403 29.28 -44.70 -2.75
CA GLU A 403 28.35 -44.75 -3.87
C GLU A 403 27.77 -43.36 -4.15
N LEU A 404 27.85 -42.94 -5.43
CA LEU A 404 27.28 -41.67 -5.86
C LEU A 404 25.74 -41.73 -5.82
N ALA A 405 25.13 -40.96 -4.93
CA ALA A 405 23.67 -40.86 -4.83
C ALA A 405 23.09 -39.99 -5.96
N TRP A 406 23.66 -38.80 -6.17
CA TRP A 406 23.31 -37.90 -7.25
C TRP A 406 24.44 -36.91 -7.53
N ASN A 407 24.44 -36.34 -8.73
CA ASN A 407 25.26 -35.18 -9.07
C ASN A 407 24.44 -34.18 -9.91
N ARG A 408 24.83 -32.91 -9.89
CA ARG A 408 24.20 -31.85 -10.68
C ARG A 408 25.22 -30.76 -11.01
N GLN A 409 25.33 -30.38 -12.27
CA GLN A 409 26.10 -29.20 -12.64
C GLN A 409 25.40 -27.94 -12.13
N VAL A 410 26.13 -27.11 -11.40
CA VAL A 410 25.63 -25.84 -10.89
C VAL A 410 26.73 -24.80 -10.85
N PRO A 411 26.43 -23.54 -11.20
CA PRO A 411 27.32 -22.43 -10.94
C PRO A 411 27.33 -22.11 -9.44
N ALA A 412 27.87 -23.02 -8.62
CA ALA A 412 28.02 -22.86 -7.18
C ALA A 412 29.18 -21.90 -6.89
N THR A 413 28.96 -20.62 -7.17
CA THR A 413 29.97 -19.58 -7.01
C THR A 413 30.10 -19.10 -5.56
N GLY A 414 29.05 -19.24 -4.75
CA GLY A 414 29.00 -18.87 -3.34
C GLY A 414 29.06 -20.05 -2.35
N ALA A 415 28.72 -19.80 -1.10
CA ALA A 415 28.73 -20.82 -0.05
C ALA A 415 27.56 -21.79 -0.15
N ILE A 416 27.76 -22.99 0.40
CA ILE A 416 26.70 -23.96 0.63
C ILE A 416 26.59 -24.25 2.12
N ALA A 417 25.36 -24.51 2.58
CA ALA A 417 25.10 -24.92 3.95
C ALA A 417 24.07 -26.05 3.98
N GLY A 418 24.33 -27.04 4.82
CA GLY A 418 23.39 -28.11 5.11
C GLY A 418 22.32 -27.64 6.07
N THR A 419 21.09 -28.04 5.79
CA THR A 419 19.89 -27.69 6.57
C THR A 419 19.01 -28.94 6.72
N VAL A 420 17.95 -28.87 7.52
CA VAL A 420 16.95 -29.96 7.54
C VAL A 420 16.18 -30.05 6.21
N GLY A 421 16.10 -28.94 5.47
CA GLY A 421 15.42 -28.86 4.18
C GLY A 421 16.24 -29.42 3.01
N GLY A 422 17.52 -29.68 3.21
CA GLY A 422 18.46 -30.05 2.16
C GLY A 422 19.70 -29.15 2.18
N VAL A 423 20.26 -28.85 1.00
CA VAL A 423 21.43 -27.98 0.88
C VAL A 423 21.06 -26.64 0.27
N ALA A 424 21.28 -25.59 1.06
CA ALA A 424 21.17 -24.20 0.63
C ALA A 424 22.44 -23.79 -0.13
N GLU A 425 22.27 -23.19 -1.29
CA GLU A 425 23.33 -22.63 -2.14
C GLU A 425 23.12 -21.12 -2.24
N LEU A 426 24.08 -20.34 -1.75
CA LEU A 426 24.10 -18.88 -1.93
C LEU A 426 24.60 -18.53 -3.33
N ARG A 427 23.72 -17.92 -4.12
CA ARG A 427 23.96 -17.47 -5.48
C ARG A 427 24.12 -15.94 -5.54
N PRO A 428 24.64 -15.38 -6.65
CA PRO A 428 24.77 -13.93 -6.78
C PRO A 428 23.46 -13.15 -6.59
N ASP A 429 22.33 -13.78 -6.92
CA ASP A 429 20.98 -13.22 -6.93
C ASP A 429 20.08 -13.72 -5.77
N GLY A 430 20.56 -14.60 -4.89
CA GLY A 430 19.75 -15.12 -3.79
C GLY A 430 20.15 -16.51 -3.31
N VAL A 431 19.18 -17.33 -2.92
CA VAL A 431 19.37 -18.69 -2.36
C VAL A 431 18.59 -19.73 -3.15
N VAL A 432 19.22 -20.87 -3.40
CA VAL A 432 18.57 -22.07 -3.96
C VAL A 432 18.68 -23.21 -2.97
N MET A 433 17.55 -23.84 -2.63
CA MET A 433 17.54 -25.06 -1.82
C MET A 433 17.38 -26.29 -2.69
N SER A 434 18.26 -27.26 -2.48
CA SER A 434 18.23 -28.55 -3.17
C SER A 434 17.98 -29.68 -2.20
N ASP A 435 17.16 -30.64 -2.60
CA ASP A 435 16.87 -31.82 -1.79
C ASP A 435 18.14 -32.66 -1.60
N ALA A 436 18.46 -33.01 -0.36
CA ALA A 436 19.67 -33.76 -0.04
C ALA A 436 19.66 -35.19 -0.62
N THR A 437 18.48 -35.76 -0.87
CA THR A 437 18.33 -37.14 -1.33
C THR A 437 18.40 -37.26 -2.85
N THR A 438 17.83 -36.29 -3.57
CA THR A 438 17.65 -36.35 -5.04
C THR A 438 18.48 -35.33 -5.81
N GLY A 439 18.98 -34.28 -5.14
CA GLY A 439 19.67 -33.16 -5.78
C GLY A 439 18.77 -32.23 -6.59
N GLN A 440 17.45 -32.44 -6.59
CA GLN A 440 16.49 -31.56 -7.29
C GLN A 440 16.25 -30.27 -6.51
N ILE A 441 15.96 -29.17 -7.21
CA ILE A 441 15.62 -27.89 -6.56
C ILE A 441 14.26 -28.03 -5.87
N ARG A 442 14.21 -27.80 -4.56
CA ARG A 442 12.96 -27.77 -3.78
C ARG A 442 12.30 -26.40 -3.85
N TRP A 443 13.09 -25.37 -3.59
CA TRP A 443 12.66 -23.99 -3.65
C TRP A 443 13.82 -23.06 -4.01
N ARG A 444 13.47 -21.86 -4.47
CA ARG A 444 14.40 -20.77 -4.77
C ARG A 444 13.82 -19.48 -4.22
N TYR A 445 14.69 -18.68 -3.61
CA TYR A 445 14.44 -17.28 -3.32
C TYR A 445 15.49 -16.46 -4.06
N SER A 446 15.10 -15.60 -5.00
CA SER A 446 16.02 -14.73 -5.74
C SER A 446 15.46 -13.35 -5.90
N ARG A 447 16.33 -12.34 -5.85
CA ARG A 447 16.00 -10.93 -5.97
C ARG A 447 16.78 -10.29 -7.10
N ALA A 448 16.06 -9.69 -8.04
CA ALA A 448 16.65 -9.09 -9.23
C ALA A 448 17.45 -7.80 -8.95
N ASP A 449 17.26 -7.22 -7.77
CA ASP A 449 17.98 -6.04 -7.29
C ASP A 449 19.29 -6.38 -6.54
N VAL A 450 19.52 -7.66 -6.26
CA VAL A 450 20.69 -8.19 -5.57
C VAL A 450 21.72 -8.64 -6.61
N ASP A 451 22.98 -8.27 -6.39
CA ASP A 451 24.12 -8.77 -7.17
C ASP A 451 25.30 -8.96 -6.24
N GLY A 452 26.04 -10.05 -6.44
CA GLY A 452 27.23 -10.36 -5.63
C GLY A 452 26.93 -10.92 -4.24
N ALA A 453 25.72 -11.40 -3.93
CA ALA A 453 25.47 -12.09 -2.65
C ALA A 453 26.44 -13.26 -2.42
N ALA A 454 26.74 -14.04 -3.48
CA ALA A 454 27.76 -15.09 -3.47
C ALA A 454 29.18 -14.62 -3.08
N ALA A 455 29.52 -13.33 -3.24
CA ALA A 455 30.83 -12.79 -2.89
C ALA A 455 31.07 -12.73 -1.38
N ALA A 456 30.01 -12.71 -0.57
CA ALA A 456 30.11 -12.79 0.89
C ALA A 456 30.57 -14.17 1.39
N GLY A 457 30.62 -15.19 0.52
CA GLY A 457 31.02 -16.54 0.89
C GLY A 457 30.16 -17.12 2.02
N SER A 458 30.79 -17.82 2.95
CA SER A 458 30.13 -18.44 4.12
C SER A 458 29.52 -17.42 5.08
N SER A 459 30.08 -16.21 5.14
CA SER A 459 29.55 -15.13 5.97
C SER A 459 28.20 -14.59 5.47
N GLY A 460 27.87 -14.85 4.20
CA GLY A 460 26.62 -14.43 3.59
C GLY A 460 25.45 -15.39 3.80
N LEU A 461 25.68 -16.56 4.41
CA LEU A 461 24.65 -17.57 4.64
C LEU A 461 24.77 -18.12 6.07
N LEU A 462 23.85 -17.73 6.93
CA LEU A 462 23.76 -18.15 8.31
C LEU A 462 22.66 -19.19 8.47
N VAL A 463 22.90 -20.26 9.23
CA VAL A 463 21.91 -21.31 9.50
C VAL A 463 21.75 -21.45 11.01
N SER A 464 20.51 -21.61 11.46
CA SER A 464 20.20 -21.87 12.87
C SER A 464 20.77 -23.20 13.33
N SER A 465 20.98 -23.35 14.64
CA SER A 465 21.54 -24.57 15.24
C SER A 465 20.71 -25.83 14.97
N ASP A 466 19.38 -25.68 14.82
CA ASP A 466 18.47 -26.77 14.46
C ASP A 466 18.37 -27.01 12.94
N GLY A 467 19.04 -26.20 12.12
CA GLY A 467 19.04 -26.28 10.67
C GLY A 467 17.71 -25.92 10.00
N ARG A 468 16.74 -25.36 10.73
CA ARG A 468 15.39 -25.05 10.22
C ARG A 468 15.23 -23.65 9.68
N THR A 469 16.06 -22.72 10.11
CA THR A 469 16.00 -21.32 9.69
C THR A 469 17.34 -20.93 9.09
N LEU A 470 17.31 -20.17 8.00
CA LEU A 470 18.52 -19.61 7.41
C LEU A 470 18.32 -18.14 7.12
N ALA A 471 19.38 -17.36 7.29
CA ALA A 471 19.44 -15.95 6.92
C ALA A 471 20.48 -15.77 5.81
N ALA A 472 20.05 -15.15 4.71
CA ALA A 472 20.92 -14.86 3.59
C ALA A 472 21.18 -13.36 3.50
N HIS A 473 22.45 -12.98 3.39
CA HIS A 473 22.87 -11.63 3.10
C HIS A 473 22.72 -11.34 1.61
N LEU A 474 21.95 -10.31 1.30
CA LEU A 474 21.50 -9.92 -0.03
C LEU A 474 21.89 -8.46 -0.28
N PRO A 475 23.19 -8.18 -0.43
CA PRO A 475 23.67 -6.82 -0.63
C PRO A 475 23.23 -6.26 -1.98
N TYR A 476 23.00 -4.94 -2.02
CA TYR A 476 22.85 -4.22 -3.28
C TYR A 476 24.19 -4.16 -4.01
N GLY A 477 24.19 -4.34 -5.33
CA GLY A 477 25.38 -4.05 -6.13
C GLY A 477 25.70 -2.55 -6.15
N GLY A 478 26.88 -2.13 -5.69
CA GLY A 478 27.50 -0.79 -5.88
C GLY A 478 26.57 0.41 -6.18
N THR A 479 26.75 1.10 -7.32
CA THR A 479 26.03 2.33 -7.75
C THR A 479 24.51 2.16 -7.96
N ARG A 480 23.89 1.17 -7.31
CA ARG A 480 22.55 0.64 -7.55
C ARG A 480 21.73 0.54 -6.24
N ALA A 481 21.83 1.51 -5.33
CA ALA A 481 20.81 1.67 -4.29
C ALA A 481 19.74 2.66 -4.78
N PRO A 482 18.44 2.30 -4.85
CA PRO A 482 17.40 3.28 -5.12
C PRO A 482 17.47 4.42 -4.09
N SER A 483 17.41 5.66 -4.55
CA SER A 483 17.63 6.82 -3.68
C SER A 483 16.44 7.03 -2.76
N GLY A 484 16.64 6.83 -1.45
CA GLY A 484 15.59 7.00 -0.45
C GLY A 484 14.60 5.83 -0.37
N ILE A 485 14.99 4.62 -0.79
CA ILE A 485 14.23 3.40 -0.55
C ILE A 485 15.10 2.40 0.21
N ASP A 486 14.64 2.02 1.40
CA ASP A 486 15.31 1.07 2.26
C ASP A 486 14.82 -0.34 1.95
N LEU A 487 15.41 -0.96 0.92
CA LEU A 487 15.13 -2.35 0.60
C LEU A 487 15.76 -3.30 1.66
N PRO A 488 15.28 -4.53 1.87
CA PRO A 488 15.88 -5.45 2.84
C PRO A 488 17.27 -5.98 2.41
N THR A 489 18.26 -5.97 3.30
CA THR A 489 19.61 -6.53 3.04
C THR A 489 19.77 -7.96 3.52
N TYR A 490 18.84 -8.46 4.34
CA TYR A 490 18.77 -9.86 4.74
C TYR A 490 17.38 -10.43 4.50
N ALA A 491 17.33 -11.68 4.04
CA ALA A 491 16.11 -12.48 4.01
C ALA A 491 16.28 -13.67 4.95
N VAL A 492 15.35 -13.80 5.91
CA VAL A 492 15.25 -14.96 6.80
C VAL A 492 14.20 -15.90 6.23
N LEU A 493 14.61 -17.14 5.96
CA LEU A 493 13.87 -18.14 5.22
C LEU A 493 13.69 -19.40 6.07
N ASP A 494 12.52 -20.01 5.97
CA ASP A 494 12.28 -21.36 6.45
C ASP A 494 13.00 -22.35 5.52
N ALA A 495 13.90 -23.15 6.08
CA ALA A 495 14.75 -24.04 5.28
C ALA A 495 13.96 -25.14 4.56
N ASP A 496 12.85 -25.59 5.15
CA ASP A 496 12.04 -26.67 4.58
C ASP A 496 11.15 -26.18 3.44
N SER A 497 10.33 -25.17 3.71
CA SER A 497 9.32 -24.67 2.78
C SER A 497 9.82 -23.60 1.83
N GLY A 498 10.90 -22.88 2.16
CA GLY A 498 11.37 -21.70 1.41
C GLY A 498 10.53 -20.44 1.66
N LYS A 499 9.62 -20.49 2.64
CA LYS A 499 8.80 -19.34 3.03
C LYS A 499 9.69 -18.24 3.61
N VAL A 500 9.48 -17.01 3.14
CA VAL A 500 10.07 -15.81 3.74
C VAL A 500 9.41 -15.58 5.10
N LEU A 501 10.22 -15.67 6.16
CA LEU A 501 9.77 -15.47 7.54
C LEU A 501 9.84 -13.99 7.92
N THR A 502 10.96 -13.34 7.63
CA THR A 502 11.14 -11.89 7.80
C THR A 502 12.22 -11.37 6.86
N GLU A 503 12.15 -10.10 6.52
CA GLU A 503 13.16 -9.41 5.72
C GLU A 503 13.60 -8.16 6.49
N VAL A 504 14.91 -7.95 6.56
CA VAL A 504 15.50 -6.92 7.41
C VAL A 504 16.38 -6.00 6.60
N HIS A 505 16.12 -4.70 6.67
CA HIS A 505 17.02 -3.66 6.19
C HIS A 505 17.98 -3.28 7.31
N THR A 506 19.27 -3.50 7.08
CA THR A 506 20.35 -3.10 8.00
C THR A 506 21.69 -3.01 7.28
N SER A 507 22.56 -2.13 7.73
CA SER A 507 23.97 -2.10 7.33
C SER A 507 24.86 -2.96 8.24
N GLY A 508 24.28 -3.60 9.26
CA GLY A 508 24.99 -4.44 10.21
C GLY A 508 25.31 -5.84 9.70
N THR A 509 26.07 -6.58 10.49
CA THR A 509 26.46 -7.96 10.19
C THR A 509 25.55 -8.93 10.95
N ALA A 510 24.96 -9.90 10.25
CA ALA A 510 24.20 -10.98 10.88
C ALA A 510 25.10 -11.80 11.80
N VAL A 511 24.61 -12.08 13.01
CA VAL A 511 25.36 -12.81 14.04
C VAL A 511 24.73 -14.16 14.34
N ALA A 512 23.42 -14.20 14.55
CA ALA A 512 22.69 -15.43 14.89
C ALA A 512 21.25 -15.39 14.33
N VAL A 513 20.69 -16.55 14.00
CA VAL A 513 19.28 -16.68 13.57
C VAL A 513 18.65 -17.95 14.17
N ASN A 514 17.37 -17.88 14.53
CA ASN A 514 16.53 -19.03 14.85
C ASN A 514 15.08 -18.76 14.39
N SER A 515 14.14 -19.62 14.77
CA SER A 515 12.73 -19.50 14.37
C SER A 515 12.03 -18.24 14.87
N ASP A 516 12.56 -17.59 15.91
CA ASP A 516 11.90 -16.48 16.60
C ASP A 516 12.64 -15.15 16.41
N GLN A 517 13.96 -15.16 16.26
CA GLN A 517 14.81 -13.99 16.25
C GLN A 517 15.95 -14.06 15.24
N PHE A 518 16.30 -12.87 14.76
CA PHE A 518 17.44 -12.60 13.90
C PHE A 518 18.29 -11.49 14.53
N LEU A 519 19.52 -11.81 14.92
CA LEU A 519 20.43 -10.89 15.60
C LEU A 519 21.42 -10.26 14.62
N VAL A 520 21.54 -8.94 14.70
CA VAL A 520 22.41 -8.14 13.84
C VAL A 520 23.28 -7.23 14.71
N ALA A 521 24.58 -7.22 14.43
CA ALA A 521 25.53 -6.28 15.02
C ALA A 521 25.60 -4.99 14.18
N GLU A 522 25.18 -3.86 14.76
CA GLU A 522 25.19 -2.52 14.19
C GLU A 522 26.15 -1.62 14.98
N GLY A 523 27.46 -1.75 14.70
CA GLY A 523 28.49 -1.08 15.50
C GLY A 523 28.44 -1.55 16.96
N GLU A 524 28.30 -0.62 17.92
CA GLU A 524 28.19 -0.93 19.36
C GLU A 524 26.79 -1.42 19.79
N TYR A 525 25.88 -1.68 18.85
CA TYR A 525 24.54 -2.15 19.16
C TYR A 525 24.32 -3.55 18.63
N LEU A 526 23.70 -4.38 19.46
CA LEU A 526 23.10 -5.63 19.02
C LEU A 526 21.59 -5.41 18.89
N VAL A 527 21.06 -5.67 17.71
CA VAL A 527 19.65 -5.50 17.38
C VAL A 527 19.04 -6.87 17.12
N ALA A 528 17.93 -7.15 17.80
CA ALA A 528 17.12 -8.34 17.54
C ALA A 528 15.90 -7.97 16.71
N HIS A 529 15.78 -8.59 15.55
CA HIS A 529 14.62 -8.51 14.68
C HIS A 529 13.74 -9.74 14.90
N GLY A 530 12.44 -9.50 15.04
CA GLY A 530 11.43 -10.53 15.11
C GLY A 530 11.30 -11.34 13.82
N VAL A 531 11.33 -12.67 13.94
CA VAL A 531 11.08 -13.61 12.83
C VAL A 531 9.64 -14.09 12.87
N SER A 532 9.24 -14.75 13.96
CA SER A 532 7.86 -15.21 14.22
C SER A 532 7.09 -14.29 15.17
N ASN A 533 7.82 -13.54 16.00
CA ASN A 533 7.30 -12.70 17.08
C ASN A 533 7.65 -11.22 16.81
N PRO A 534 6.73 -10.25 16.97
CA PRO A 534 7.04 -8.83 16.80
C PRO A 534 8.05 -8.24 17.80
N THR A 535 8.57 -9.04 18.75
CA THR A 535 9.64 -8.60 19.66
C THR A 535 10.84 -8.05 18.90
N HIS A 536 11.13 -6.79 19.17
CA HIS A 536 12.30 -6.08 18.68
C HIS A 536 12.96 -5.38 19.86
N TRP A 537 14.25 -5.63 20.07
CA TRP A 537 15.03 -4.94 21.09
C TRP A 537 16.39 -4.53 20.54
N ARG A 538 16.95 -3.49 21.16
CA ARG A 538 18.26 -2.95 20.84
C ARG A 538 19.03 -2.84 22.13
N ALA A 539 20.14 -3.56 22.22
CA ALA A 539 21.00 -3.57 23.40
C ALA A 539 22.33 -2.89 23.05
N LYS A 540 22.74 -1.92 23.86
CA LYS A 540 24.05 -1.28 23.72
C LYS A 540 25.11 -2.19 24.33
N MET A 541 26.07 -2.60 23.53
CA MET A 541 27.22 -3.40 23.95
C MET A 541 28.39 -2.48 24.28
N GLN A 542 29.43 -3.01 24.93
CA GLN A 542 30.65 -2.22 25.17
C GLN A 542 31.41 -2.00 23.86
N CYS A 543 31.40 -3.00 22.98
CA CYS A 543 32.08 -3.01 21.70
C CYS A 543 31.26 -3.73 20.63
N THR A 544 31.76 -3.74 19.39
CA THR A 544 31.13 -4.47 18.30
C THR A 544 31.06 -5.96 18.61
N VAL A 545 29.88 -6.55 18.42
CA VAL A 545 29.69 -7.99 18.54
C VAL A 545 30.31 -8.67 17.34
N SER A 546 31.26 -9.56 17.58
CA SER A 546 31.96 -10.29 16.52
C SER A 546 31.37 -11.67 16.24
N GLN A 547 30.75 -12.29 17.25
CA GLN A 547 30.21 -13.65 17.21
C GLN A 547 28.98 -13.78 18.11
N GLY A 548 28.13 -14.75 17.82
CA GLY A 548 26.97 -15.02 18.66
C GLY A 548 26.19 -16.25 18.24
N VAL A 549 25.45 -16.79 19.20
CA VAL A 549 24.59 -17.96 19.03
C VAL A 549 23.28 -17.74 19.79
N LEU A 550 22.20 -18.30 19.24
CA LEU A 550 20.89 -18.29 19.88
C LEU A 550 20.61 -19.64 20.52
N LEU A 551 20.35 -19.63 21.81
CA LEU A 551 19.72 -20.72 22.55
C LEU A 551 18.22 -20.43 22.72
N ASN A 552 17.47 -21.37 23.26
CA ASN A 552 16.01 -21.25 23.40
C ASN A 552 15.57 -20.05 24.27
N ASP A 553 16.34 -19.70 25.30
CA ASP A 553 16.00 -18.64 26.27
C ASP A 553 17.04 -17.51 26.34
N GLN A 554 18.20 -17.66 25.70
CA GLN A 554 19.29 -16.69 25.76
C GLN A 554 19.99 -16.51 24.41
N ALA A 555 20.39 -15.27 24.13
CA ALA A 555 21.39 -14.96 23.11
C ALA A 555 22.76 -14.88 23.78
N VAL A 556 23.72 -15.68 23.32
CA VAL A 556 25.10 -15.60 23.80
C VAL A 556 25.95 -14.96 22.73
N VAL A 557 26.61 -13.85 23.08
CA VAL A 557 27.40 -13.06 22.13
C VAL A 557 28.79 -12.77 22.68
N VAL A 558 29.73 -12.51 21.77
CA VAL A 558 31.07 -12.04 22.11
C VAL A 558 31.22 -10.60 21.64
N ASP A 559 31.33 -9.65 22.57
CA ASP A 559 31.75 -8.29 22.28
C ASP A 559 33.26 -8.16 22.43
N ALA A 560 33.91 -7.69 21.37
CA ALA A 560 35.36 -7.69 21.28
C ALA A 560 35.86 -6.28 20.94
N CYS A 561 36.67 -5.73 21.84
CA CYS A 561 37.22 -4.39 21.83
C CYS A 561 38.68 -4.40 21.37
N GLY A 562 39.12 -3.33 20.71
CA GLY A 562 40.55 -3.03 20.65
C GLY A 562 41.12 -2.86 22.07
N GLY A 563 42.37 -3.25 22.31
CA GLY A 563 42.99 -3.11 23.64
C GLY A 563 42.65 -4.22 24.65
N ASN A 564 42.59 -5.48 24.19
CA ASN A 564 42.52 -6.70 25.01
C ASN A 564 41.14 -7.02 25.62
N GLY A 565 40.11 -6.23 25.31
CA GLY A 565 38.77 -6.44 25.84
C GLY A 565 38.01 -7.48 25.03
N ALA A 566 37.68 -8.62 25.64
CA ALA A 566 36.84 -9.63 25.02
C ALA A 566 35.91 -10.20 26.07
N VAL A 567 34.61 -9.97 25.91
CA VAL A 567 33.61 -10.38 26.90
C VAL A 567 32.57 -11.25 26.21
N VAL A 568 32.24 -12.37 26.83
CA VAL A 568 31.12 -13.22 26.44
C VAL A 568 29.95 -12.81 27.31
N ARG A 569 28.80 -12.51 26.70
CA ARG A 569 27.59 -12.07 27.41
C ARG A 569 26.44 -12.99 27.11
N GLY A 570 25.69 -13.34 28.15
CA GLY A 570 24.36 -13.92 28.02
C GLY A 570 23.31 -12.83 28.12
N LEU A 571 22.46 -12.74 27.09
CA LEU A 571 21.36 -11.79 27.01
C LEU A 571 20.04 -12.55 27.02
N ASP A 572 19.05 -12.04 27.74
CA ASP A 572 17.67 -12.55 27.67
C ASP A 572 17.15 -12.37 26.24
N VAL A 573 16.74 -13.46 25.61
CA VAL A 573 16.31 -13.44 24.21
C VAL A 573 15.10 -12.53 24.02
N THR A 574 14.22 -12.37 24.99
CA THR A 574 12.96 -11.60 24.84
C THR A 574 13.18 -10.09 24.87
N ASN A 575 14.12 -9.61 25.68
CA ASN A 575 14.26 -8.17 25.98
C ASN A 575 15.69 -7.62 25.83
N GLY A 576 16.68 -8.47 25.54
CA GLY A 576 18.08 -8.08 25.35
C GLY A 576 18.80 -7.69 26.65
N LYS A 577 18.21 -7.91 27.83
CA LYS A 577 18.84 -7.59 29.11
C LYS A 577 19.98 -8.56 29.37
N GLN A 578 21.13 -8.03 29.77
CA GLN A 578 22.26 -8.84 30.21
C GLN A 578 21.90 -9.64 31.46
N LEU A 579 22.16 -10.95 31.40
CA LEU A 579 21.97 -11.91 32.50
C LEU A 579 23.30 -12.17 33.21
N TRP A 580 24.38 -12.37 32.44
CA TRP A 580 25.73 -12.65 32.94
C TRP A 580 26.78 -12.18 31.94
N GLU A 581 28.04 -12.10 32.39
CA GLU A 581 29.20 -11.83 31.54
C GLU A 581 30.43 -12.63 31.99
N ALA A 582 31.28 -13.00 31.04
CA ALA A 582 32.55 -13.68 31.26
C ALA A 582 33.65 -13.00 30.46
N ASN A 583 34.65 -12.43 31.14
CA ASN A 583 35.74 -11.71 30.49
C ASN A 583 36.87 -12.67 30.09
N LEU A 584 37.03 -12.87 28.78
CA LEU A 584 38.09 -13.69 28.20
C LEU A 584 39.46 -12.99 28.29
N GLY A 585 39.50 -11.66 28.22
CA GLY A 585 40.74 -10.88 28.34
C GLY A 585 41.39 -10.94 29.73
N LEU A 586 40.65 -11.35 30.77
CA LEU A 586 41.24 -11.66 32.09
C LEU A 586 41.85 -13.06 32.16
N ARG A 587 41.52 -13.95 31.22
CA ARG A 587 41.98 -15.35 31.20
C ARG A 587 43.06 -15.62 30.17
N PHE A 588 43.07 -14.85 29.09
CA PHE A 588 43.92 -15.04 27.93
C PHE A 588 44.74 -13.77 27.65
N ASP A 589 46.00 -13.93 27.23
CA ASP A 589 46.82 -12.80 26.81
C ASP A 589 46.46 -12.37 25.39
N LEU A 590 45.55 -11.39 25.30
CA LEU A 590 45.04 -10.86 24.04
C LEU A 590 45.85 -9.64 23.60
N SER A 591 46.17 -9.58 22.30
CA SER A 591 46.97 -8.48 21.75
C SER A 591 46.14 -7.20 21.56
N ALA A 592 46.62 -6.11 22.17
CA ALA A 592 46.03 -4.77 22.03
C ALA A 592 46.05 -4.22 20.60
N GLU A 593 47.06 -4.63 19.83
CA GLU A 593 47.41 -4.06 18.52
C GLU A 593 46.65 -4.71 17.37
N LEU A 594 46.00 -5.86 17.61
CA LEU A 594 45.34 -6.66 16.60
C LEU A 594 43.84 -6.46 16.58
N ASP A 595 43.27 -6.48 15.38
CA ASP A 595 41.82 -6.47 15.18
C ASP A 595 41.19 -7.68 15.91
N PRO A 596 40.15 -7.48 16.73
CA PRO A 596 39.45 -8.55 17.42
C PRO A 596 38.99 -9.71 16.55
N ALA A 597 38.65 -9.47 15.28
CA ALA A 597 38.29 -10.52 14.33
C ALA A 597 39.45 -11.48 14.02
N THR A 598 40.69 -11.14 14.40
CA THR A 598 41.88 -11.98 14.21
C THR A 598 42.23 -12.83 15.42
N TRP A 599 41.57 -12.64 16.56
CA TRP A 599 41.82 -13.42 17.77
C TRP A 599 40.57 -13.93 18.50
N VAL A 600 39.36 -13.47 18.17
CA VAL A 600 38.11 -14.19 18.49
C VAL A 600 37.72 -15.04 17.28
N GLY A 601 37.51 -16.33 17.50
CA GLY A 601 37.02 -17.23 16.45
C GLY A 601 35.57 -17.63 16.67
N GLU A 602 35.15 -18.66 15.96
CA GLU A 602 33.78 -19.15 15.96
C GLU A 602 33.26 -19.49 17.36
N LEU A 603 31.99 -19.18 17.60
CA LEU A 603 31.21 -19.54 18.77
C LEU A 603 30.11 -20.51 18.36
N VAL A 604 29.99 -21.63 19.06
CA VAL A 604 28.95 -22.65 18.80
C VAL A 604 28.20 -23.01 20.07
N ALA A 605 26.88 -23.23 19.93
CA ALA A 605 26.08 -23.87 20.97
C ALA A 605 26.27 -25.39 20.89
N ILE A 606 26.45 -26.05 22.04
CA ILE A 606 26.54 -27.51 22.10
C ILE A 606 25.12 -28.08 22.16
N PRO A 607 24.69 -28.89 21.15
CA PRO A 607 23.32 -29.41 21.09
C PRO A 607 22.91 -30.18 22.35
N ASP A 608 21.64 -30.01 22.76
CA ASP A 608 21.04 -30.66 23.93
C ASP A 608 21.73 -30.38 25.28
N THR A 609 22.51 -29.29 25.36
CA THR A 609 23.17 -28.83 26.59
C THR A 609 22.93 -27.34 26.85
N ARG A 610 23.33 -26.86 28.02
CA ARG A 610 23.40 -25.42 28.36
C ARG A 610 24.83 -24.90 28.27
N GLU A 611 25.57 -25.35 27.28
CA GLU A 611 26.97 -24.98 27.08
C GLU A 611 27.19 -24.34 25.72
N VAL A 612 28.13 -23.39 25.69
CA VAL A 612 28.69 -22.83 24.45
C VAL A 612 30.19 -23.07 24.44
N ALA A 613 30.74 -23.30 23.26
CA ALA A 613 32.17 -23.43 23.05
C ALA A 613 32.65 -22.43 22.02
N GLY A 614 33.90 -21.99 22.16
CA GLY A 614 34.48 -21.04 21.22
C GLY A 614 35.97 -21.17 21.06
N LEU A 615 36.51 -20.34 20.16
CA LEU A 615 37.93 -20.23 19.86
C LEU A 615 38.47 -18.87 20.28
N VAL A 616 39.69 -18.87 20.81
CA VAL A 616 40.44 -17.65 21.09
C VAL A 616 41.91 -17.86 20.77
N TRP A 617 42.53 -16.91 20.06
CA TRP A 617 43.95 -16.89 19.75
C TRP A 617 44.67 -15.91 20.69
N THR A 618 45.82 -16.30 21.22
CA THR A 618 46.62 -15.48 22.13
C THR A 618 48.01 -15.22 21.57
N SER A 619 48.62 -14.12 21.99
CA SER A 619 50.01 -13.79 21.63
C SER A 619 51.05 -14.72 22.26
N ASP A 620 50.65 -15.58 23.20
CA ASP A 620 51.52 -16.50 23.90
C ASP A 620 52.29 -17.41 22.94
N ALA A 621 53.59 -17.59 23.21
CA ALA A 621 54.49 -18.44 22.43
C ALA A 621 54.49 -18.15 20.91
N GLY A 622 54.24 -16.90 20.51
CA GLY A 622 54.20 -16.49 19.09
C GLY A 622 52.87 -16.80 18.39
N GLY A 623 51.86 -17.28 19.11
CA GLY A 623 50.50 -17.55 18.61
C GLY A 623 49.94 -18.88 19.12
N THR A 624 49.13 -18.85 20.18
CA THR A 624 48.47 -20.06 20.71
C THR A 624 46.96 -19.99 20.47
N LEU A 625 46.40 -21.02 19.85
CA LEU A 625 44.95 -21.16 19.72
C LEU A 625 44.41 -21.97 20.90
N HIS A 626 43.35 -21.49 21.52
CA HIS A 626 42.65 -22.17 22.60
C HIS A 626 41.20 -22.47 22.21
N GLN A 627 40.74 -23.65 22.60
CA GLN A 627 39.34 -23.99 22.71
C GLN A 627 38.88 -23.74 24.15
N TRP A 628 37.63 -23.32 24.32
CA TRP A 628 37.04 -23.12 25.63
C TRP A 628 35.57 -23.51 25.62
N SER A 629 35.05 -23.93 26.78
CA SER A 629 33.62 -24.16 27.01
C SER A 629 33.14 -23.34 28.21
N LEU A 630 31.88 -22.90 28.16
CA LEU A 630 31.24 -22.07 29.16
C LEU A 630 29.79 -22.54 29.39
N ASP A 631 29.39 -22.60 30.65
CA ASP A 631 27.99 -22.81 31.05
C ASP A 631 27.19 -21.49 30.95
N VAL A 632 26.06 -21.53 30.26
CA VAL A 632 25.21 -20.34 30.01
C VAL A 632 24.25 -20.03 31.16
N THR A 633 24.23 -20.83 32.22
CA THR A 633 23.38 -20.56 33.38
C THR A 633 24.01 -19.47 34.25
N GLU A 634 25.32 -19.58 34.49
CA GLU A 634 26.07 -18.66 35.36
C GLU A 634 27.12 -17.84 34.62
N GLY A 635 27.41 -18.12 33.35
CA GLY A 635 28.51 -17.48 32.62
C GLY A 635 29.89 -18.01 33.04
N ARG A 636 29.96 -19.24 33.54
CA ARG A 636 31.19 -19.81 34.08
C ARG A 636 31.93 -20.62 33.03
N VAL A 637 33.17 -20.22 32.73
CA VAL A 637 34.09 -21.03 31.91
C VAL A 637 34.35 -22.36 32.62
N LEU A 638 34.01 -23.46 31.96
CA LEU A 638 34.14 -24.83 32.49
C LEU A 638 35.57 -25.34 32.33
N TRP A 639 36.13 -25.17 31.14
CA TRP A 639 37.49 -25.58 30.81
C TRP A 639 38.05 -24.75 29.65
N THR A 640 39.38 -24.74 29.55
CA THR A 640 40.13 -24.20 28.42
C THR A 640 41.21 -25.19 28.03
N ALA A 641 41.42 -25.39 26.73
CA ALA A 641 42.38 -26.36 26.21
C ALA A 641 43.21 -25.71 25.07
N PRO A 642 44.55 -25.68 25.17
CA PRO A 642 45.39 -25.22 24.07
C PRO A 642 45.36 -26.25 22.93
N VAL A 643 45.22 -25.77 21.70
CA VAL A 643 45.27 -26.61 20.50
C VAL A 643 46.74 -26.92 20.18
N PRO A 644 47.16 -28.21 20.12
CA PRO A 644 48.57 -28.59 20.02
C PRO A 644 49.29 -28.00 18.79
N GLY A 645 50.55 -27.57 18.90
CA GLY A 645 51.37 -27.16 17.76
C GLY A 645 51.36 -25.65 17.49
N THR A 646 52.06 -24.91 18.34
CA THR A 646 52.30 -23.46 18.26
C THR A 646 53.67 -23.16 17.65
N PRO A 647 53.89 -21.97 17.04
CA PRO A 647 52.91 -20.90 16.82
C PRO A 647 51.92 -21.22 15.70
N ARG A 648 50.66 -20.77 15.85
CA ARG A 648 49.59 -20.90 14.85
C ARG A 648 49.27 -19.55 14.20
N PRO A 649 48.77 -19.56 12.95
CA PRO A 649 48.24 -18.34 12.34
C PRO A 649 47.09 -17.74 13.13
N ARG A 650 46.86 -16.45 12.92
CA ARG A 650 45.73 -15.72 13.47
C ARG A 650 44.42 -16.22 12.86
N LEU A 651 43.31 -15.92 13.53
CA LEU A 651 41.97 -16.25 13.07
C LEU A 651 41.50 -15.25 11.99
N GLY A 652 40.41 -15.61 11.33
CA GLY A 652 39.69 -14.74 10.40
C GLY A 652 40.00 -14.99 8.92
N PRO A 653 39.18 -14.43 8.02
CA PRO A 653 39.21 -14.74 6.60
C PRO A 653 40.47 -14.24 5.87
N ALA A 654 41.18 -13.26 6.42
CA ALA A 654 42.47 -12.82 5.89
C ALA A 654 43.65 -13.68 6.37
N SER A 655 43.41 -14.61 7.29
CA SER A 655 44.42 -15.48 7.88
C SER A 655 43.94 -16.94 7.88
N CYS A 656 43.55 -17.51 9.01
CA CYS A 656 42.93 -18.83 9.03
C CYS A 656 41.48 -18.74 9.50
N ASP A 657 40.53 -19.02 8.60
CA ASP A 657 39.12 -19.09 8.94
C ASP A 657 38.77 -20.47 9.54
N ALA A 658 39.26 -20.70 10.76
CA ALA A 658 39.06 -21.95 11.50
C ALA A 658 37.57 -22.25 11.68
N GLN A 659 37.22 -23.53 11.56
CA GLN A 659 35.87 -24.03 11.75
C GLN A 659 35.77 -24.75 13.09
N LEU A 660 34.80 -24.34 13.91
CA LEU A 660 34.40 -25.04 15.12
C LEU A 660 32.96 -25.52 14.94
N THR A 661 32.68 -26.77 15.25
CA THR A 661 31.32 -27.31 15.19
C THR A 661 31.11 -28.31 16.32
N ALA A 662 29.91 -28.34 16.90
CA ALA A 662 29.59 -29.19 18.04
C ALA A 662 28.50 -30.21 17.69
N THR A 663 28.68 -31.43 18.19
CA THR A 663 27.62 -32.41 18.43
C THR A 663 27.42 -32.53 19.94
N HIS A 664 26.42 -33.30 20.38
CA HIS A 664 26.24 -33.59 21.80
C HIS A 664 27.47 -34.23 22.46
N SER A 665 28.26 -35.02 21.71
CA SER A 665 29.38 -35.81 22.25
C SER A 665 30.78 -35.36 21.82
N SER A 666 30.89 -34.47 20.82
CA SER A 666 32.16 -34.10 20.22
C SER A 666 32.16 -32.63 19.80
N LEU A 667 33.18 -31.90 20.23
CA LEU A 667 33.52 -30.57 19.71
C LEU A 667 34.65 -30.74 18.70
N VAL A 668 34.35 -30.46 17.43
CA VAL A 668 35.26 -30.70 16.31
C VAL A 668 35.84 -29.39 15.82
N LEU A 669 37.16 -29.34 15.73
CA LEU A 669 37.93 -28.20 15.27
C LEU A 669 38.69 -28.57 13.99
N VAL A 670 38.54 -27.72 12.97
CA VAL A 670 39.38 -27.73 11.78
C VAL A 670 40.09 -26.39 11.66
N THR A 671 41.41 -26.40 11.74
CA THR A 671 42.21 -25.16 11.75
C THR A 671 43.55 -25.34 11.06
N CYS A 672 44.13 -24.23 10.60
CA CYS A 672 45.48 -24.18 10.07
C CYS A 672 46.51 -24.45 11.17
N ARG A 673 47.55 -25.22 10.85
CA ARG A 673 48.67 -25.49 11.76
C ARG A 673 49.90 -24.63 11.50
N ASN A 674 50.23 -24.41 10.23
CA ASN A 674 51.45 -23.71 9.80
C ASN A 674 51.09 -22.40 9.06
N SER A 675 52.03 -21.78 8.34
CA SER A 675 51.89 -20.49 7.64
C SER A 675 50.68 -20.40 6.69
N ASN A 676 50.15 -19.18 6.50
CA ASN A 676 49.12 -18.87 5.50
C ASN A 676 49.71 -18.24 4.22
N GLU A 677 51.04 -18.26 4.06
CA GLU A 677 51.69 -17.72 2.87
C GLU A 677 51.34 -18.55 1.62
N PRO A 678 50.82 -17.92 0.55
CA PRO A 678 50.49 -18.60 -0.69
C PRO A 678 51.68 -19.41 -1.24
N GLY A 679 51.46 -20.69 -1.56
CA GLY A 679 52.47 -21.57 -2.14
C GLY A 679 53.38 -22.29 -1.13
N SER A 680 53.27 -22.00 0.16
CA SER A 680 53.93 -22.79 1.22
C SER A 680 53.20 -24.12 1.46
N ALA A 681 53.84 -25.12 2.08
CA ALA A 681 53.15 -26.35 2.45
C ALA A 681 52.34 -26.13 3.73
N GLN A 682 51.02 -26.30 3.66
CA GLN A 682 50.09 -26.07 4.75
C GLN A 682 49.43 -27.38 5.19
N THR A 683 49.40 -27.57 6.50
CA THR A 683 48.80 -28.73 7.14
C THR A 683 47.62 -28.25 7.98
N TYR A 684 46.49 -28.92 7.82
CA TYR A 684 45.29 -28.67 8.59
C TYR A 684 45.26 -29.62 9.78
N ASP A 685 44.95 -29.06 10.93
CA ASP A 685 44.68 -29.78 12.16
C ASP A 685 43.19 -30.10 12.21
N VAL A 686 42.86 -31.39 12.26
CA VAL A 686 41.50 -31.88 12.39
C VAL A 686 41.45 -32.66 13.70
N SER A 687 40.73 -32.13 14.68
CA SER A 687 40.63 -32.72 16.02
C SER A 687 39.20 -32.76 16.52
N ALA A 688 38.92 -33.72 17.39
CA ALA A 688 37.74 -33.71 18.23
C ALA A 688 38.13 -33.80 19.69
N VAL A 689 37.45 -33.00 20.51
CA VAL A 689 37.54 -33.03 21.96
C VAL A 689 36.17 -33.29 22.57
N SER A 690 36.14 -33.85 23.77
CA SER A 690 34.94 -33.97 24.58
C SER A 690 34.43 -32.57 24.96
N PRO A 691 33.16 -32.22 24.68
CA PRO A 691 32.58 -30.96 25.12
C PRO A 691 32.58 -30.77 26.64
N ALA A 692 32.55 -31.87 27.41
CA ALA A 692 32.40 -31.82 28.87
C ALA A 692 33.66 -31.36 29.61
N ASP A 693 34.85 -31.68 29.09
CA ASP A 693 36.12 -31.47 29.79
C ASP A 693 37.30 -31.10 28.87
N GLY A 694 37.07 -30.99 27.55
CA GLY A 694 38.10 -30.66 26.57
C GLY A 694 39.11 -31.80 26.33
N THR A 695 38.85 -33.02 26.81
CA THR A 695 39.75 -34.16 26.59
C THR A 695 39.77 -34.56 25.12
N SER A 696 40.97 -34.80 24.57
CA SER A 696 41.13 -35.20 23.16
C SER A 696 40.53 -36.58 22.91
N GLN A 697 39.63 -36.66 21.92
CA GLN A 697 39.03 -37.91 21.45
C GLN A 697 39.86 -38.50 20.30
N TRP A 698 40.24 -37.65 19.35
CA TRP A 698 41.14 -37.99 18.24
C TRP A 698 41.72 -36.73 17.63
N HIS A 699 42.87 -36.87 16.98
CA HIS A 699 43.62 -35.78 16.37
C HIS A 699 44.38 -36.29 15.15
N HIS A 700 44.19 -35.61 14.02
CA HIS A 700 44.81 -35.96 12.75
C HIS A 700 45.36 -34.71 12.04
N LEU A 701 46.43 -34.93 11.27
CA LEU A 701 47.03 -33.90 10.43
C LEU A 701 46.74 -34.21 8.96
N LEU A 702 46.00 -33.31 8.34
CA LEU A 702 45.63 -33.42 6.93
C LEU A 702 46.56 -32.53 6.11
N GLN A 703 47.34 -33.15 5.23
CA GLN A 703 48.14 -32.42 4.26
C GLN A 703 47.26 -31.99 3.08
N VAL A 704 47.15 -30.69 2.85
CA VAL A 704 46.34 -30.11 1.77
C VAL A 704 47.27 -29.56 0.69
N PRO A 705 47.09 -29.88 -0.60
CA PRO A 705 47.99 -29.38 -1.63
C PRO A 705 47.94 -27.85 -1.80
N PRO A 706 49.06 -27.20 -2.18
CA PRO A 706 49.17 -25.74 -2.30
C PRO A 706 48.04 -25.05 -3.08
N LYS A 707 47.54 -25.70 -4.15
CA LYS A 707 46.45 -25.16 -4.97
C LYS A 707 45.09 -25.01 -4.25
N LEU A 708 44.90 -25.74 -3.15
CA LEU A 708 43.67 -25.75 -2.36
C LEU A 708 43.77 -24.93 -1.07
N GLN A 709 44.99 -24.61 -0.66
CA GLN A 709 45.24 -23.84 0.55
C GLN A 709 44.78 -22.40 0.32
N ARG A 710 43.61 -22.08 0.84
CA ARG A 710 43.09 -20.72 0.92
C ARG A 710 42.74 -20.40 2.37
N PRO A 711 42.83 -19.13 2.79
CA PRO A 711 42.41 -18.70 4.13
C PRO A 711 41.02 -19.21 4.53
N GLU A 712 40.09 -19.26 3.57
CA GLU A 712 38.69 -19.66 3.79
C GLU A 712 38.47 -21.20 3.77
N PHE A 713 39.51 -21.97 3.42
CA PHE A 713 39.41 -23.41 3.14
C PHE A 713 39.23 -24.34 4.36
N PRO A 714 39.41 -23.97 5.65
CA PRO A 714 38.82 -24.78 6.71
C PRO A 714 37.29 -24.65 6.71
N ARG A 715 36.75 -23.43 6.92
CA ARG A 715 35.29 -23.21 7.07
C ARG A 715 34.44 -23.73 5.92
N GLN A 716 34.91 -23.60 4.68
CA GLN A 716 34.15 -24.05 3.52
C GLN A 716 34.51 -25.49 3.11
N GLY A 717 35.69 -26.01 3.47
CA GLY A 717 36.19 -27.27 2.94
C GLY A 717 35.67 -28.55 3.62
N PHE A 718 35.06 -28.43 4.80
CA PHE A 718 34.77 -29.56 5.68
C PHE A 718 33.32 -29.59 6.15
N GLY A 719 32.73 -30.78 6.15
CA GLY A 719 31.40 -31.06 6.69
C GLY A 719 31.47 -31.95 7.93
N LEU A 720 30.63 -31.69 8.92
CA LEU A 720 30.53 -32.50 10.13
C LEU A 720 29.36 -33.49 10.03
N LEU A 721 29.64 -34.78 10.21
CA LEU A 721 28.64 -35.82 10.32
C LEU A 721 28.04 -35.84 11.74
N PRO A 722 26.79 -36.29 11.93
CA PRO A 722 26.12 -36.33 13.24
C PRO A 722 26.84 -37.15 14.31
N ASP A 723 27.71 -38.08 13.90
CA ASP A 723 28.50 -38.93 14.81
C ASP A 723 29.89 -38.35 15.15
N GLY A 724 30.12 -37.08 14.81
CA GLY A 724 31.37 -36.38 15.09
C GLY A 724 32.48 -36.62 14.07
N ARG A 725 32.27 -37.46 13.04
CA ARG A 725 33.26 -37.62 11.95
C ARG A 725 33.22 -36.44 10.98
N VAL A 726 34.35 -36.14 10.36
CA VAL A 726 34.50 -35.05 9.40
C VAL A 726 34.63 -35.60 7.99
N VAL A 727 33.99 -34.94 7.02
CA VAL A 727 34.14 -35.23 5.60
C VAL A 727 34.71 -34.02 4.86
N THR A 728 35.55 -34.26 3.87
CA THR A 728 36.09 -33.22 2.99
C THR A 728 36.41 -33.79 1.61
N LEU A 729 36.66 -32.94 0.62
CA LEU A 729 37.04 -33.34 -0.73
C LEU A 729 38.54 -33.10 -0.95
N MET A 730 39.27 -34.18 -1.25
CA MET A 730 40.73 -34.14 -1.37
C MET A 730 41.22 -34.69 -2.70
N PRO A 731 42.23 -34.05 -3.32
CA PRO A 731 42.89 -34.57 -4.51
C PRO A 731 43.71 -35.81 -4.15
N GLN A 732 43.61 -36.85 -4.97
CA GLN A 732 44.36 -38.09 -4.81
C GLN A 732 45.63 -38.10 -5.69
N GLU A 733 46.53 -39.05 -5.46
CA GLU A 733 47.79 -39.19 -6.21
C GLU A 733 47.58 -39.38 -7.73
N ASN A 734 46.46 -39.99 -8.11
CA ASN A 734 46.07 -40.18 -9.51
C ASN A 734 45.53 -38.90 -10.19
N GLY A 735 45.52 -37.76 -9.48
CA GLY A 735 45.04 -36.47 -9.96
C GLY A 735 43.53 -36.25 -9.84
N ILE A 736 42.75 -37.29 -9.51
CA ILE A 736 41.29 -37.24 -9.35
C ILE A 736 40.94 -36.87 -7.91
N CYS A 737 39.87 -36.10 -7.71
CA CYS A 737 39.40 -35.75 -6.38
C CYS A 737 38.51 -36.85 -5.78
N SER A 738 38.71 -37.15 -4.50
CA SER A 738 37.92 -38.12 -3.76
C SER A 738 37.52 -37.59 -2.39
N PRO A 739 36.30 -37.90 -1.93
CA PRO A 739 35.86 -37.70 -0.57
C PRO A 739 36.81 -38.38 0.42
N VAL A 740 37.07 -37.73 1.54
CA VAL A 740 37.88 -38.24 2.65
C VAL A 740 37.06 -38.11 3.92
N MET A 741 37.03 -39.20 4.68
CA MET A 741 36.44 -39.25 6.01
C MET A 741 37.54 -39.23 7.07
N ILE A 742 37.35 -38.46 8.12
CA ILE A 742 38.31 -38.30 9.23
C ILE A 742 37.56 -38.55 10.54
N GLY A 743 38.14 -39.36 11.41
CA GLY A 743 37.57 -39.63 12.74
C GLY A 743 38.45 -40.55 13.57
N THR A 744 37.86 -41.30 14.49
CA THR A 744 38.58 -42.23 15.39
C THR A 744 39.39 -43.28 14.65
N SER A 745 38.93 -43.71 13.47
CA SER A 745 39.60 -44.72 12.63
C SER A 745 40.67 -44.15 11.67
N GLY A 746 41.06 -42.88 11.85
CA GLY A 746 42.05 -42.21 11.00
C GLY A 746 41.46 -41.49 9.80
N ILE A 747 42.34 -41.09 8.87
CA ILE A 747 42.01 -40.48 7.59
C ILE A 747 41.77 -41.59 6.57
N GLN A 748 40.54 -41.71 6.06
CA GLN A 748 40.12 -42.76 5.14
C GLN A 748 39.61 -42.16 3.83
N PRO A 749 40.31 -42.37 2.70
CA PRO A 749 39.79 -42.07 1.38
C PRO A 749 38.55 -42.91 1.09
N ARG A 750 37.53 -42.28 0.50
CA ARG A 750 36.27 -42.90 0.12
C ARG A 750 36.06 -42.63 -1.37
N PRO A 751 36.69 -43.46 -2.24
CA PRO A 751 36.64 -43.24 -3.68
C PRO A 751 35.20 -43.32 -4.17
N ILE A 752 34.84 -42.44 -5.11
CA ILE A 752 33.49 -42.38 -5.65
C ILE A 752 33.23 -43.63 -6.50
N ILE A 753 32.25 -44.43 -6.10
CA ILE A 753 31.77 -45.61 -6.80
C ILE A 753 30.54 -45.21 -7.62
N ALA A 754 30.55 -45.55 -8.91
CA ALA A 754 29.43 -45.26 -9.79
C ALA A 754 28.33 -46.30 -9.56
N ASN A 755 27.10 -45.85 -9.29
CA ASN A 755 25.95 -46.73 -9.15
C ASN A 755 25.52 -47.26 -10.53
N SER A 756 25.33 -48.57 -10.66
CA SER A 756 24.86 -49.22 -11.89
C SER A 756 23.41 -48.87 -12.30
N SER A 757 22.64 -48.26 -11.39
CA SER A 757 21.23 -47.87 -11.58
C SER A 757 21.00 -46.37 -11.76
N ALA A 758 22.02 -45.53 -11.56
CA ALA A 758 21.97 -44.11 -11.88
C ALA A 758 22.21 -43.90 -13.38
N ALA A 759 21.45 -43.00 -14.03
CA ALA A 759 21.61 -42.68 -15.44
C ALA A 759 23.09 -42.40 -15.80
N PRO A 760 23.56 -42.79 -17.00
CA PRO A 760 24.98 -42.78 -17.34
C PRO A 760 25.46 -41.34 -17.58
N THR A 761 25.75 -40.60 -16.51
CA THR A 761 26.24 -39.22 -16.64
C THR A 761 27.03 -38.77 -15.41
N ALA A 762 28.30 -39.15 -15.37
CA ALA A 762 29.46 -38.28 -15.13
C ALA A 762 30.72 -39.16 -15.11
N GLU A 763 31.58 -39.01 -16.12
CA GLU A 763 32.91 -39.60 -16.12
C GLU A 763 33.66 -39.17 -14.86
N ARG A 764 34.18 -40.14 -14.09
CA ARG A 764 34.98 -39.91 -12.87
C ARG A 764 36.16 -38.94 -13.12
N ASP A 765 36.62 -38.86 -14.36
CA ASP A 765 37.77 -38.08 -14.80
C ASP A 765 37.53 -36.56 -14.82
N ALA A 766 36.29 -36.09 -14.63
CA ALA A 766 35.93 -34.67 -14.67
C ALA A 766 35.75 -33.99 -13.29
N LEU A 767 35.99 -34.69 -12.18
CA LEU A 767 35.83 -34.12 -10.84
C LEU A 767 37.07 -33.30 -10.46
N THR A 768 36.89 -31.98 -10.28
CA THR A 768 37.99 -31.08 -9.92
C THR A 768 38.00 -30.80 -8.42
N CYS A 769 39.08 -30.23 -7.89
CA CYS A 769 39.10 -29.70 -6.52
C CYS A 769 39.27 -28.18 -6.55
N ASN A 770 38.80 -27.46 -7.58
CA ASN A 770 39.19 -26.06 -7.73
C ASN A 770 38.67 -25.16 -6.60
N LYS A 771 37.49 -25.47 -6.07
CA LYS A 771 36.88 -24.81 -4.91
C LYS A 771 36.13 -25.84 -4.07
N PRO A 772 36.84 -26.71 -3.32
CA PRO A 772 36.20 -27.82 -2.63
C PRO A 772 35.35 -27.28 -1.50
N THR A 773 34.09 -27.70 -1.44
CA THR A 773 33.19 -27.37 -0.34
C THR A 773 32.47 -28.62 0.13
N ALA A 774 32.27 -28.77 1.43
CA ALA A 774 31.58 -29.93 1.99
C ALA A 774 30.59 -29.50 3.08
N THR A 775 29.43 -30.14 3.11
CA THR A 775 28.43 -29.94 4.16
C THR A 775 27.62 -31.22 4.36
N VAL A 776 26.77 -31.25 5.38
CA VAL A 776 25.93 -32.42 5.69
C VAL A 776 24.49 -31.97 5.87
N ALA A 777 23.56 -32.56 5.11
CA ALA A 777 22.13 -32.25 5.18
C ALA A 777 21.31 -33.53 5.21
N GLY A 778 20.35 -33.60 6.13
CA GLY A 778 19.56 -34.82 6.35
C GLY A 778 20.43 -36.05 6.66
N GLY A 779 21.60 -35.83 7.29
CA GLY A 779 22.62 -36.86 7.52
C GLY A 779 23.48 -37.21 6.30
N ARG A 780 23.13 -36.74 5.10
CA ARG A 780 23.89 -37.05 3.89
C ARG A 780 25.00 -36.03 3.63
N PRO A 781 26.23 -36.46 3.35
CA PRO A 781 27.34 -35.57 3.02
C PRO A 781 27.27 -35.15 1.55
N ILE A 782 27.40 -33.85 1.36
CA ILE A 782 27.22 -33.18 0.07
C ILE A 782 28.45 -32.33 -0.20
N PHE A 783 28.95 -32.42 -1.43
CA PHE A 783 30.20 -31.86 -1.86
C PHE A 783 30.00 -30.95 -3.06
N SER A 784 30.82 -29.90 -3.14
CA SER A 784 30.95 -29.01 -4.30
C SER A 784 32.39 -28.99 -4.78
N ASP A 785 32.61 -28.98 -6.09
CA ASP A 785 33.91 -28.66 -6.69
C ASP A 785 34.00 -27.22 -7.24
N GLY A 786 32.94 -26.43 -7.05
CA GLY A 786 32.77 -25.09 -7.61
C GLY A 786 32.04 -25.07 -8.97
N THR A 787 31.84 -26.23 -9.60
CA THR A 787 31.10 -26.37 -10.88
C THR A 787 29.96 -27.38 -10.81
N ARG A 788 29.98 -28.25 -9.78
CA ARG A 788 29.04 -29.35 -9.58
C ARG A 788 28.77 -29.52 -8.10
N LEU A 789 27.52 -29.85 -7.76
CA LEU A 789 27.13 -30.40 -6.47
C LEU A 789 26.89 -31.90 -6.61
N PHE A 790 27.30 -32.68 -5.62
CA PHE A 790 27.05 -34.11 -5.60
C PHE A 790 26.94 -34.65 -4.18
N ALA A 791 26.19 -35.74 -4.02
CA ALA A 791 26.01 -36.42 -2.74
C ALA A 791 26.43 -37.88 -2.85
N LEU A 792 26.86 -38.43 -1.72
CA LEU A 792 27.17 -39.85 -1.58
C LEU A 792 26.14 -40.52 -0.67
N ASN A 793 25.91 -41.82 -0.88
CA ASN A 793 25.05 -42.62 -0.01
C ASN A 793 25.62 -42.75 1.38
#